data_AF-A0A9D2FAA2-F1
#
_entry.id   AF-A0A9D2FAA2-F1
#
_cell.length_a   1.000
_cell.length_b   1.000
_cell.length_c   1.000
_cell.angle_alpha   90.00
_cell.angle_beta   90.00
_cell.angle_gamma   90.00
#
_symmetry.space_group_name_H-M   'P 1'
#
loop_
_entity.id
_entity.type
_entity.pdbx_description
1 polymer ?
#
loop_
_entity_poly.entity_id
_entity_poly.type
_entity_poly.pdbx_seq_one_letter_code
_entity_poly.pdbx_strand_id
1 'polypeptide(L)'
;MNIRKQYRVVSLLLSVVLLVGLMQPAWAAEEDEEAKVTVSMTEASAEELGSLLDFSRQYIVAKQRQLGGSHYAYTEGLSDEQGSPDGNETNYYPGSQLTLLTLEEKDGKVQKTEEVLLESMAGVIRDPDVSPDGTRVLFSWKKYGLQGDDFHLYEMDLRTREITQLTFGQGQADFEGKYLPNGKIIFSSSRIIQTVDCFMTPVSNMYICNADGSNPYRVGYDQVHTTYPTVTSDGRVIYTRWDYNDRTQMYIQGVFQMQPDGTNQTEVFGNDSCFPTTLLHTREIPGEPSKYISIASGHHTLQAGKLVILDTSVGRNDPDAVSFPFPDSQSNKLDHVDGYGQSGPLYKYPVAINDHEFLVSYSRTGWDAASQRDTPFSICYMNAQTGVIEPLSEATEVLDAVVGASQIVPVKTRTLTERPSSVNQAVDTGVFYLGNVYEGEGMEGVAPGEAKYLRVVALEFRNSAIGANQGRGTGTSDPYTPVSTGNASWDVKQVLGIIPLEADGSALFEVPANTPVYFQVLNADGEMIQSMRSWSTLMPNETFSCVGCHEDKNTVPPVQSGVTDAMKKGVQKLQPDLWMDADAENYDPAQAEGFSYLKEVQPILDQSCIECHNDQALSFEAIGADPSGQKIDTTREQIPLVESGAEGWTYTVENNPLPIGWQDPDFDDSAWETGKAPFGTPDTPPGGSETTWSGNNRLYIRKTFTVEDLDALQGAAYFMNIAYDESPIVYLNGEVIFSADGYITEYRTENITAAVKKNLREGENLLAVSVQNTYGGQFIDIGLYLQEPVVSSTGAQFSLEGVTVPGQREKMDYVLSYLVLTGSQNTGVQYLGNPENQYIHWISSMSDCAIMEPYQTGSTQSPLIQRLKDGHGGLSEKEIQTIAAWIDLAAPFRGSYTESNRWGANEWREYTEKSNKRAFYEMEDAMSRRDMLGLTDPRELTITYLDDFGLEDETVTGKGLVRMNREQPFYLGETIRVTLPEGEHYFFFNMDSRLEEALIYCPDGVFEYKISAETQNTWPITANTDSLRQYQHPVITARLATEEELKTERNLALNPYDLTNPSANAASYPHASASNCYNNGVQSEFAARNAIDGYRVNGGHGTYPVQSWGPDQNQENLWFTVDFGHEVNLNRIVLTIRADFPHDVNFPSAVLEFSDGTTQEITIECTAEPQEFQIEGGKVTTSITFKDMKTDSTGWAAFTEVEAFGVPVLG
;
A
#
# COMPACT_ATOMS: atom_id res chain seq x y z
N MET A 1 -12.61 66.50 29.68
CA MET A 1 -13.65 65.70 30.40
C MET A 1 -13.79 64.38 29.67
N ASN A 2 -13.51 63.20 30.19
CA ASN A 2 -13.08 62.80 31.53
C ASN A 2 -12.21 61.55 31.34
N ILE A 3 -10.92 61.71 31.62
CA ILE A 3 -9.97 60.65 31.94
C ILE A 3 -10.42 60.06 33.27
N ARG A 4 -10.85 58.79 33.29
CA ARG A 4 -10.89 57.85 34.44
C ARG A 4 -11.88 56.70 34.16
N LYS A 5 -11.51 55.75 33.30
CA LYS A 5 -12.07 54.37 33.30
C LYS A 5 -11.34 53.34 32.41
N GLN A 6 -10.04 53.52 32.14
CA GLN A 6 -9.23 52.51 31.40
C GLN A 6 -7.90 52.11 32.07
N TYR A 7 -7.66 52.50 33.33
CA TYR A 7 -6.45 52.12 34.06
C TYR A 7 -6.73 51.08 35.17
N ARG A 8 -7.43 49.99 34.83
CA ARG A 8 -7.53 48.80 35.71
C ARG A 8 -7.47 47.44 35.01
N VAL A 9 -7.23 47.38 33.70
CA VAL A 9 -7.05 46.11 32.96
C VAL A 9 -5.60 45.89 32.50
N VAL A 10 -4.78 46.95 32.44
CA VAL A 10 -3.39 46.86 31.96
C VAL A 10 -2.38 46.38 33.03
N SER A 11 -2.77 46.34 34.32
CA SER A 11 -1.91 45.78 35.39
C SER A 11 -2.24 44.35 35.79
N LEU A 12 -3.22 43.69 35.15
CA LEU A 12 -3.45 42.25 35.32
C LEU A 12 -2.94 41.43 34.12
N LEU A 13 -2.77 42.05 32.94
CA LEU A 13 -2.21 41.38 31.75
C LEU A 13 -0.67 41.33 31.76
N LEU A 14 0.02 42.24 32.44
CA LEU A 14 1.48 42.16 32.60
C LEU A 14 1.96 41.16 33.67
N SER A 15 1.05 40.54 34.44
CA SER A 15 1.38 39.47 35.39
C SER A 15 1.08 38.07 34.85
N VAL A 16 0.38 37.97 33.71
CA VAL A 16 0.08 36.69 33.03
C VAL A 16 0.98 36.50 31.80
N VAL A 17 1.38 37.59 31.13
CA VAL A 17 2.33 37.52 30.00
C VAL A 17 3.78 37.28 30.44
N LEU A 18 4.12 37.49 31.72
CA LEU A 18 5.42 37.10 32.28
C LEU A 18 5.45 35.68 32.88
N LEU A 19 4.33 34.94 32.83
CA LEU A 19 4.25 33.54 33.28
C LEU A 19 3.99 32.53 32.14
N VAL A 20 3.77 33.00 30.91
CA VAL A 20 3.56 32.15 29.71
C VAL A 20 4.72 32.25 28.72
N GLY A 21 5.63 33.23 28.88
CA GLY A 21 6.85 33.36 28.06
C GLY A 21 8.12 32.73 28.64
N LEU A 22 8.00 31.89 29.68
CA LEU A 22 9.11 31.14 30.30
C LEU A 22 8.84 29.62 30.37
N MET A 23 7.83 29.14 29.65
CA MET A 23 7.64 27.70 29.39
C MET A 23 8.09 27.40 27.97
N GLN A 24 9.39 27.54 27.72
CA GLN A 24 10.04 26.62 26.80
C GLN A 24 10.04 25.25 27.49
N PRO A 25 9.85 24.12 26.80
CA PRO A 25 10.25 22.84 27.36
C PRO A 25 11.78 22.81 27.40
N ALA A 26 12.36 23.53 28.35
CA ALA A 26 13.72 23.28 28.83
C ALA A 26 13.66 22.03 29.73
N TRP A 27 13.32 20.88 29.13
CA TRP A 27 13.55 19.54 29.70
C TRP A 27 14.64 18.87 28.88
N ALA A 28 15.75 19.59 28.72
CA ALA A 28 17.06 19.08 28.34
C ALA A 28 18.09 19.95 29.07
N ALA A 29 17.92 20.02 30.40
CA ALA A 29 19.01 20.38 31.28
C ALA A 29 19.47 19.06 31.90
N GLU A 30 20.71 18.69 31.61
CA GLU A 30 21.49 17.71 32.37
C GLU A 30 21.39 18.07 33.86
N GLU A 31 20.47 17.45 34.59
CA GLU A 31 20.63 17.27 36.02
C GLU A 31 21.44 15.99 36.20
N ASP A 32 22.63 16.12 36.80
CA ASP A 32 23.40 15.02 37.37
C ASP A 32 22.53 14.27 38.41
N GLU A 33 21.60 13.42 37.96
CA GLU A 33 20.98 12.42 38.83
C GLU A 33 22.06 11.38 39.17
N GLU A 34 22.35 11.20 40.47
CA GLU A 34 23.18 10.08 40.93
C GLU A 34 22.64 8.78 40.31
N ALA A 35 23.49 8.06 39.57
CA ALA A 35 23.13 6.81 38.93
C ALA A 35 22.43 5.88 39.94
N LYS A 36 21.21 5.44 39.60
CA LYS A 36 20.44 4.49 40.43
C LYS A 36 21.17 3.14 40.37
N VAL A 37 21.88 2.80 41.45
CA VAL A 37 22.64 1.55 41.57
C VAL A 37 21.98 0.60 42.57
N THR A 38 21.71 -0.64 42.14
CA THR A 38 21.19 -1.71 43.00
C THR A 38 22.20 -2.84 43.12
N VAL A 39 22.37 -3.40 44.32
CA VAL A 39 23.29 -4.51 44.58
C VAL A 39 22.54 -5.66 45.25
N SER A 40 22.70 -6.88 44.73
CA SER A 40 22.13 -8.10 45.28
C SER A 40 23.08 -9.30 45.11
N MET A 41 22.71 -10.47 45.66
CA MET A 41 23.51 -11.70 45.59
C MET A 41 22.70 -12.82 44.94
N THR A 42 23.37 -13.74 44.24
CA THR A 42 22.74 -14.94 43.69
C THR A 42 22.43 -15.98 44.77
N GLU A 43 21.42 -16.81 44.50
CA GLU A 43 21.17 -18.01 45.28
C GLU A 43 22.18 -19.11 44.93
N ALA A 44 22.36 -19.37 43.63
CA ALA A 44 23.37 -20.26 43.08
C ALA A 44 24.80 -19.85 43.46
N SER A 45 25.66 -20.87 43.62
CA SER A 45 27.08 -20.68 43.89
C SER A 45 27.84 -20.14 42.68
N ALA A 46 28.99 -19.52 42.92
CA ALA A 46 29.87 -19.06 41.84
C ALA A 46 30.37 -20.22 40.95
N GLU A 47 30.47 -21.43 41.49
CA GLU A 47 30.83 -22.64 40.73
C GLU A 47 29.73 -23.02 39.72
N GLU A 48 28.46 -22.99 40.15
CA GLU A 48 27.30 -23.26 39.27
C GLU A 48 27.13 -22.22 38.16
N LEU A 49 27.64 -21.00 38.37
CA LEU A 49 27.59 -19.89 37.42
C LEU A 49 28.94 -19.64 36.71
N GLY A 50 29.89 -20.58 36.80
CA GLY A 50 31.25 -20.41 36.25
C GLY A 50 31.25 -20.08 34.76
N SER A 51 30.52 -20.87 33.94
CA SER A 51 30.40 -20.64 32.50
C SER A 51 29.84 -19.25 32.16
N LEU A 52 28.90 -18.75 32.97
CA LEU A 52 28.33 -17.41 32.80
C LEU A 52 29.38 -16.32 33.02
N LEU A 53 30.18 -16.43 34.08
CA LEU A 53 31.24 -15.48 34.41
C LEU A 53 32.37 -15.48 33.38
N ASP A 54 32.67 -16.65 32.80
CA ASP A 54 33.65 -16.80 31.72
C ASP A 54 33.12 -16.26 30.39
N PHE A 55 31.80 -16.37 30.15
CA PHE A 55 31.16 -15.87 28.94
C PHE A 55 31.14 -14.34 28.89
N SER A 56 30.73 -13.68 29.97
CA SER A 56 30.86 -12.23 30.19
C SER A 56 30.61 -11.87 31.66
N ARG A 57 31.26 -10.80 32.13
CA ARG A 57 31.01 -10.21 33.46
C ARG A 57 30.09 -8.99 33.43
N GLN A 58 29.86 -8.43 32.26
CA GLN A 58 29.03 -7.25 32.08
C GLN A 58 27.98 -7.50 30.99
N TYR A 59 26.78 -6.98 31.20
CA TYR A 59 25.63 -7.16 30.32
C TYR A 59 24.82 -5.88 30.23
N ILE A 60 24.30 -5.58 29.05
CA ILE A 60 23.27 -4.56 28.85
C ILE A 60 21.91 -5.23 28.98
N VAL A 61 21.03 -4.63 29.77
CA VAL A 61 19.65 -5.07 29.94
C VAL A 61 18.71 -3.95 29.54
N ALA A 62 17.79 -4.23 28.61
CA ALA A 62 16.69 -3.34 28.28
C ALA A 62 15.44 -3.74 29.10
N LYS A 63 14.91 -2.79 29.87
CA LYS A 63 13.70 -2.96 30.67
C LYS A 63 12.57 -2.10 30.09
N GLN A 64 11.49 -2.74 29.69
CA GLN A 64 10.30 -2.09 29.11
C GLN A 64 9.10 -3.04 29.24
N ARG A 65 7.88 -2.57 28.90
CA ARG A 65 6.65 -3.37 28.93
C ARG A 65 6.65 -4.50 27.88
N GLN A 66 5.54 -5.17 27.60
CA GLN A 66 5.51 -6.06 26.43
C GLN A 66 5.25 -5.24 25.18
N LEU A 67 6.11 -5.40 24.18
CA LEU A 67 5.94 -4.83 22.84
C LEU A 67 4.99 -5.73 22.03
N GLY A 68 4.33 -5.14 21.04
CA GLY A 68 3.43 -5.87 20.15
C GLY A 68 1.99 -5.40 20.27
N GLY A 69 1.18 -5.82 19.30
CA GLY A 69 -0.25 -5.57 19.23
C GLY A 69 -1.08 -6.84 19.40
N SER A 70 -2.00 -7.09 18.47
CA SER A 70 -2.69 -8.39 18.36
C SER A 70 -1.79 -9.49 17.78
N HIS A 71 -0.63 -9.10 17.22
CA HIS A 71 0.31 -9.95 16.50
C HIS A 71 1.77 -9.71 16.94
N TYR A 72 2.65 -10.70 16.71
CA TYR A 72 4.03 -10.69 17.22
C TYR A 72 4.91 -9.65 16.50
N ALA A 73 4.63 -9.48 15.20
CA ALA A 73 5.36 -8.59 14.31
C ALA A 73 4.99 -7.12 14.54
N TYR A 74 3.77 -6.85 15.04
CA TYR A 74 3.21 -5.51 15.27
C TYR A 74 3.79 -4.82 16.49
N THR A 75 5.12 -4.82 16.60
CA THR A 75 5.75 -4.02 17.65
C THR A 75 5.72 -2.54 17.36
N GLU A 76 5.22 -2.19 16.18
CA GLU A 76 5.02 -0.88 15.61
C GLU A 76 3.76 -0.13 16.03
N GLY A 77 3.64 0.10 17.33
CA GLY A 77 3.41 1.51 17.71
C GLY A 77 4.55 2.46 17.24
N LEU A 78 5.33 2.10 16.22
CA LEU A 78 6.73 2.48 15.95
C LEU A 78 6.80 3.66 14.97
N SER A 79 5.81 3.87 14.09
CA SER A 79 5.71 5.06 13.23
C SER A 79 4.46 5.89 13.53
N ASP A 80 4.56 7.22 13.51
CA ASP A 80 3.45 8.16 13.58
C ASP A 80 2.51 8.06 12.35
N GLU A 81 2.94 7.33 11.32
CA GLU A 81 2.11 6.88 10.21
C GLU A 81 1.06 5.89 10.74
N GLN A 82 -0.10 6.43 11.13
CA GLN A 82 -1.24 5.63 11.58
C GLN A 82 -1.91 4.96 10.39
N GLY A 83 -2.24 3.67 10.55
CA GLY A 83 -3.25 3.01 9.71
C GLY A 83 -4.63 3.64 9.88
N SER A 84 -5.59 3.27 9.01
CA SER A 84 -6.92 3.89 9.04
C SER A 84 -7.61 3.76 10.41
N PRO A 85 -8.61 4.63 10.71
CA PRO A 85 -9.29 4.68 12.00
C PRO A 85 -9.84 3.33 12.51
N ASP A 86 -10.13 2.40 11.60
CA ASP A 86 -10.75 1.11 11.88
C ASP A 86 -9.74 -0.03 12.15
N GLY A 87 -8.42 0.22 11.98
CA GLY A 87 -7.35 -0.79 12.12
C GLY A 87 -6.19 -0.36 13.01
N ASN A 88 -6.35 0.70 13.81
CA ASN A 88 -5.25 1.33 14.53
C ASN A 88 -4.71 0.45 15.68
N GLU A 89 -3.65 -0.32 15.42
CA GLU A 89 -2.87 -1.08 16.42
C GLU A 89 -1.78 -0.25 17.09
N THR A 90 -2.14 0.97 17.48
CA THR A 90 -1.28 1.85 18.25
C THR A 90 -1.12 1.31 19.69
N ASN A 91 -0.03 0.57 19.92
CA ASN A 91 0.27 -0.11 21.20
C ASN A 91 1.51 0.47 21.89
N TYR A 92 1.57 1.81 22.01
CA TYR A 92 2.68 2.50 22.67
C TYR A 92 2.46 2.60 24.18
N TYR A 93 3.46 2.15 24.94
CA TYR A 93 3.46 2.24 26.40
C TYR A 93 4.75 2.91 26.87
N PRO A 94 4.68 4.15 27.39
CA PRO A 94 5.87 4.88 27.83
C PRO A 94 6.50 4.22 29.06
N GLY A 95 7.79 4.46 29.25
CA GLY A 95 8.56 4.01 30.41
C GLY A 95 9.51 2.87 30.05
N SER A 96 10.80 3.16 30.07
CA SER A 96 11.85 2.18 29.80
C SER A 96 13.19 2.55 30.44
N GLN A 97 14.06 1.56 30.58
CA GLN A 97 15.43 1.74 31.07
C GLN A 97 16.43 0.91 30.25
N LEU A 98 17.62 1.47 30.07
CA LEU A 98 18.82 0.75 29.69
C LEU A 98 19.71 0.61 30.94
N THR A 99 20.11 -0.60 31.29
CA THR A 99 20.84 -0.91 32.53
C THR A 99 22.11 -1.68 32.23
N LEU A 100 23.20 -1.36 32.93
CA LEU A 100 24.43 -2.16 32.97
C LEU A 100 24.38 -3.10 34.18
N LEU A 101 24.31 -4.41 33.92
CA LEU A 101 24.46 -5.45 34.92
C LEU A 101 25.92 -5.92 34.98
N THR A 102 26.53 -5.86 36.16
CA THR A 102 27.89 -6.35 36.44
C THR A 102 27.84 -7.52 37.42
N LEU A 103 28.59 -8.59 37.12
CA LEU A 103 28.69 -9.82 37.90
C LEU A 103 30.10 -10.00 38.49
N GLU A 104 30.19 -10.08 39.82
CA GLU A 104 31.45 -10.27 40.55
C GLU A 104 31.37 -11.48 41.48
N GLU A 105 32.40 -12.33 41.49
CA GLU A 105 32.49 -13.40 42.49
C GLU A 105 32.87 -12.81 43.86
N LYS A 106 32.06 -13.08 44.87
CA LYS A 106 32.33 -12.72 46.28
C LYS A 106 31.88 -13.83 47.21
N ASP A 107 32.79 -14.26 48.07
CA ASP A 107 32.53 -15.25 49.13
C ASP A 107 31.84 -16.55 48.63
N GLY A 108 32.22 -17.03 47.43
CA GLY A 108 31.67 -18.24 46.82
C GLY A 108 30.27 -18.08 46.17
N LYS A 109 29.76 -16.84 46.10
CA LYS A 109 28.54 -16.44 45.39
C LYS A 109 28.85 -15.39 44.34
N VAL A 110 27.84 -15.00 43.55
CA VAL A 110 27.95 -13.91 42.59
C VAL A 110 27.17 -12.69 43.11
N GLN A 111 27.86 -11.57 43.25
CA GLN A 111 27.25 -10.26 43.46
C GLN A 111 26.77 -9.72 42.11
N LYS A 112 25.52 -9.26 42.07
CA LYS A 112 24.89 -8.58 40.95
C LYS A 112 24.82 -7.09 41.24
N THR A 113 25.34 -6.27 40.34
CA THR A 113 25.26 -4.80 40.44
C THR A 113 24.59 -4.26 39.18
N GLU A 114 23.45 -3.60 39.34
CA GLU A 114 22.70 -2.95 38.26
C GLU A 114 22.87 -1.43 38.35
N GLU A 115 23.33 -0.80 37.27
CA GLU A 115 23.45 0.66 37.10
C GLU A 115 22.52 1.10 35.97
N VAL A 116 21.59 2.02 36.25
CA VAL A 116 20.75 2.62 35.19
C VAL A 116 21.61 3.57 34.35
N LEU A 117 21.78 3.25 33.06
CA LEU A 117 22.55 4.05 32.10
C LEU A 117 21.71 5.14 31.45
N LEU A 118 20.45 4.82 31.13
CA LEU A 118 19.48 5.72 30.53
C LEU A 118 18.09 5.33 31.02
N GLU A 119 17.31 6.32 31.44
CA GLU A 119 15.92 6.14 31.85
C GLU A 119 15.05 7.05 30.98
N SER A 120 14.06 6.47 30.30
CA SER A 120 13.14 7.21 29.44
C SER A 120 11.73 7.09 29.98
N MET A 121 11.26 8.17 30.61
CA MET A 121 9.93 8.23 31.21
C MET A 121 8.84 8.29 30.14
N ALA A 122 8.94 9.23 29.21
CA ALA A 122 7.94 9.41 28.15
C ALA A 122 8.17 8.51 26.93
N GLY A 123 9.35 7.86 26.86
CA GLY A 123 9.88 7.13 25.71
C GLY A 123 9.97 5.60 25.93
N VAL A 124 10.36 4.90 24.87
CA VAL A 124 10.63 3.45 24.85
C VAL A 124 12.00 3.16 24.24
N ILE A 125 12.86 2.51 25.01
CA ILE A 125 14.17 1.99 24.61
C ILE A 125 14.06 0.48 24.36
N ARG A 126 14.63 0.00 23.25
CA ARG A 126 14.62 -1.42 22.88
C ARG A 126 15.83 -1.81 22.03
N ASP A 127 15.96 -3.12 21.82
CA ASP A 127 16.88 -3.76 20.87
C ASP A 127 18.38 -3.42 20.99
N PRO A 128 18.98 -3.46 22.20
CA PRO A 128 20.41 -3.23 22.32
C PRO A 128 21.25 -4.21 21.48
N ASP A 129 22.40 -3.74 20.99
CA ASP A 129 23.50 -4.55 20.48
C ASP A 129 24.83 -3.92 20.91
N VAL A 130 25.86 -4.73 21.13
CA VAL A 130 27.17 -4.25 21.61
C VAL A 130 28.17 -4.26 20.45
N SER A 131 28.95 -3.19 20.31
CA SER A 131 29.98 -3.10 19.27
C SER A 131 30.99 -4.25 19.35
N PRO A 132 31.61 -4.68 18.22
CA PRO A 132 32.53 -5.82 18.24
C PRO A 132 33.70 -5.72 19.23
N ASP A 133 34.15 -4.51 19.53
CA ASP A 133 35.20 -4.24 20.52
C ASP A 133 34.70 -4.17 21.97
N GLY A 134 33.38 -4.16 22.20
CA GLY A 134 32.75 -4.13 23.52
C GLY A 134 32.67 -2.75 24.17
N THR A 135 32.86 -1.67 23.40
CA THR A 135 32.98 -0.30 23.95
C THR A 135 31.75 0.56 23.76
N ARG A 136 30.84 0.20 22.85
CA ARG A 136 29.65 0.98 22.48
C ARG A 136 28.39 0.11 22.45
N VAL A 137 27.24 0.74 22.66
CA VAL A 137 25.93 0.10 22.62
C VAL A 137 25.06 0.81 21.59
N LEU A 138 24.63 0.09 20.57
CA LEU A 138 23.57 0.48 19.64
C LEU A 138 22.22 0.12 20.25
N PHE A 139 21.21 0.97 20.12
CA PHE A 139 19.84 0.70 20.57
C PHE A 139 18.83 1.54 19.78
N SER A 140 17.56 1.15 19.83
CA SER A 140 16.46 1.90 19.23
C SER A 140 15.75 2.71 20.32
N TRP A 141 15.42 3.97 20.05
CA TRP A 141 14.76 4.83 21.03
C TRP A 141 13.72 5.73 20.36
N LYS A 142 12.47 5.64 20.82
CA LYS A 142 11.44 6.67 20.64
C LYS A 142 11.38 7.46 21.95
N LYS A 143 11.69 8.76 21.90
CA LYS A 143 11.83 9.63 23.08
C LYS A 143 10.47 10.11 23.59
N TYR A 144 9.52 10.34 22.70
CA TYR A 144 8.23 10.96 23.01
C TYR A 144 7.04 10.04 22.71
N GLY A 145 5.85 10.52 23.05
CA GLY A 145 4.61 9.76 22.94
C GLY A 145 4.16 9.48 21.51
N LEU A 146 2.87 9.19 21.36
CA LEU A 146 2.23 8.74 20.11
C LEU A 146 2.23 9.70 18.91
N GLN A 147 2.73 10.92 19.09
CA GLN A 147 2.72 11.95 18.04
C GLN A 147 3.98 12.82 18.17
N GLY A 148 4.63 13.09 17.05
CA GLY A 148 5.78 13.99 16.92
C GLY A 148 7.15 13.33 17.04
N ASP A 149 7.26 12.00 16.99
CA ASP A 149 8.54 11.27 17.13
C ASP A 149 8.40 9.84 16.63
N ASP A 150 9.47 9.16 16.28
CA ASP A 150 9.48 7.75 15.89
C ASP A 150 10.70 7.01 16.44
N PHE A 151 10.77 5.69 16.25
CA PHE A 151 11.99 4.98 16.64
C PHE A 151 13.14 5.35 15.71
N HIS A 152 14.26 5.72 16.31
CA HIS A 152 15.52 5.94 15.63
C HIS A 152 16.64 5.14 16.28
N LEU A 153 17.72 4.94 15.54
CA LEU A 153 18.93 4.31 16.05
C LEU A 153 19.78 5.31 16.83
N TYR A 154 20.31 4.86 17.96
CA TYR A 154 21.23 5.61 18.81
C TYR A 154 22.42 4.75 19.21
N GLU A 155 23.58 5.37 19.37
CA GLU A 155 24.80 4.74 19.87
C GLU A 155 25.24 5.43 21.18
N MET A 156 25.60 4.65 22.19
CA MET A 156 26.19 5.13 23.45
C MET A 156 27.63 4.62 23.60
N ASP A 157 28.58 5.50 23.91
CA ASP A 157 29.91 5.11 24.39
C ASP A 157 29.82 4.70 25.87
N LEU A 158 30.18 3.45 26.18
CA LEU A 158 30.02 2.91 27.53
C LEU A 158 30.97 3.53 28.56
N ARG A 159 32.05 4.18 28.13
CA ARG A 159 33.02 4.80 29.01
C ARG A 159 32.68 6.26 29.28
N THR A 160 32.30 7.02 28.26
CA THR A 160 31.97 8.46 28.39
C THR A 160 30.50 8.69 28.72
N ARG A 161 29.63 7.72 28.45
CA ARG A 161 28.16 7.81 28.52
C ARG A 161 27.55 8.78 27.51
N GLU A 162 28.33 9.25 26.54
CA GLU A 162 27.83 10.10 25.45
C GLU A 162 26.91 9.28 24.54
N ILE A 163 25.79 9.90 24.13
CA ILE A 163 24.78 9.29 23.25
C ILE A 163 24.72 10.10 21.94
N THR A 164 24.76 9.42 20.81
CA THR A 164 24.59 10.00 19.47
C THR A 164 23.39 9.37 18.78
N GLN A 165 22.50 10.19 18.22
CA GLN A 165 21.44 9.73 17.32
C GLN A 165 22.01 9.51 15.92
N LEU A 166 21.72 8.36 15.32
CA LEU A 166 22.25 7.96 14.01
C LEU A 166 21.23 8.14 12.89
N THR A 167 19.94 7.86 13.14
CA THR A 167 18.89 7.97 12.11
C THR A 167 17.83 9.01 12.46
N PHE A 168 17.16 9.53 11.43
CA PHE A 168 16.24 10.67 11.51
C PHE A 168 15.08 10.55 10.51
N GLY A 169 13.99 11.27 10.79
CA GLY A 169 12.84 11.47 9.90
C GLY A 169 11.51 11.06 10.54
N GLN A 170 10.43 11.76 10.22
CA GLN A 170 9.09 11.50 10.78
C GLN A 170 8.25 10.59 9.88
N GLY A 171 7.35 9.81 10.49
CA GLY A 171 6.46 8.89 9.81
C GLY A 171 7.16 7.61 9.38
N GLN A 172 8.30 7.29 9.98
CA GLN A 172 9.06 6.08 9.68
C GLN A 172 9.81 5.64 10.93
N ALA A 173 9.95 4.33 11.13
CA ALA A 173 10.63 3.79 12.30
C ALA A 173 11.88 3.02 11.89
N ASP A 174 12.99 3.22 12.58
CA ASP A 174 14.19 2.39 12.50
C ASP A 174 14.48 1.73 13.85
N PHE A 175 14.61 0.40 13.83
CA PHE A 175 14.76 -0.38 15.05
C PHE A 175 15.52 -1.69 14.79
N GLU A 176 15.73 -2.49 15.84
CA GLU A 176 16.44 -3.77 15.75
C GLU A 176 17.88 -3.69 15.17
N GLY A 177 18.57 -2.56 15.35
CA GLY A 177 19.93 -2.36 14.86
C GLY A 177 20.94 -3.43 15.32
N LYS A 178 21.83 -3.86 14.41
CA LYS A 178 22.95 -4.78 14.66
C LYS A 178 24.21 -4.30 13.95
N TYR A 179 25.35 -4.41 14.63
CA TYR A 179 26.65 -4.17 14.00
C TYR A 179 27.03 -5.31 13.06
N LEU A 180 27.44 -4.96 11.85
CA LEU A 180 27.96 -5.90 10.86
C LEU A 180 29.49 -6.04 10.95
N PRO A 181 30.07 -7.16 10.45
CA PRO A 181 31.51 -7.39 10.48
C PRO A 181 32.35 -6.33 9.75
N ASN A 182 31.78 -5.67 8.74
CA ASN A 182 32.42 -4.63 7.92
C ASN A 182 32.30 -3.22 8.53
N GLY A 183 31.78 -3.10 9.76
CA GLY A 183 31.60 -1.82 10.46
C GLY A 183 30.32 -1.06 10.10
N LYS A 184 29.48 -1.57 9.19
CA LYS A 184 28.14 -1.03 8.90
C LYS A 184 27.11 -1.48 9.93
N ILE A 185 25.90 -0.96 9.82
CA ILE A 185 24.75 -1.32 10.66
C ILE A 185 23.64 -1.89 9.77
N ILE A 186 23.06 -3.02 10.16
CA ILE A 186 21.79 -3.53 9.60
C ILE A 186 20.66 -3.31 10.60
N PHE A 187 19.47 -2.95 10.13
CA PHE A 187 18.33 -2.62 10.97
C PHE A 187 17.00 -2.86 10.23
N SER A 188 15.91 -3.01 10.99
CA SER A 188 14.54 -3.07 10.48
C SER A 188 13.98 -1.66 10.34
N SER A 189 13.28 -1.36 9.24
CA SER A 189 12.70 -0.04 9.00
C SER A 189 11.37 -0.07 8.25
N SER A 190 10.46 0.85 8.60
CA SER A 190 9.15 1.03 7.94
C SER A 190 9.18 1.96 6.72
N ARG A 191 10.37 2.45 6.31
CA ARG A 191 10.57 3.37 5.17
C ARG A 191 10.09 2.83 3.81
N ILE A 192 9.80 1.54 3.69
CA ILE A 192 9.28 0.93 2.46
C ILE A 192 7.87 1.41 2.08
N ILE A 193 7.11 1.96 3.03
CA ILE A 193 5.72 2.41 2.86
C ILE A 193 4.88 1.30 2.19
N GLN A 194 4.73 0.20 2.93
CA GLN A 194 3.89 -0.94 2.61
C GLN A 194 2.92 -1.19 3.77
N THR A 195 1.76 -1.77 3.47
CA THR A 195 0.82 -2.24 4.49
C THR A 195 0.79 -3.76 4.49
N VAL A 196 0.57 -4.36 5.66
CA VAL A 196 0.33 -5.79 5.76
C VAL A 196 -0.89 -6.15 4.91
N ASP A 197 -0.85 -7.28 4.19
CA ASP A 197 -1.92 -7.56 3.23
C ASP A 197 -3.24 -7.86 3.91
N CYS A 198 -3.19 -8.54 5.06
CA CYS A 198 -4.35 -9.01 5.81
C CYS A 198 -4.83 -8.05 6.91
N PHE A 199 -4.13 -6.93 7.13
CA PHE A 199 -4.41 -6.00 8.21
C PHE A 199 -3.83 -4.61 7.96
N MET A 200 -4.37 -3.57 8.59
CA MET A 200 -4.08 -2.17 8.24
C MET A 200 -2.88 -1.58 9.01
N THR A 201 -1.75 -2.30 9.06
CA THR A 201 -0.51 -1.89 9.78
C THR A 201 0.69 -1.69 8.83
N PRO A 202 1.58 -0.72 9.10
CA PRO A 202 2.80 -0.53 8.31
C PRO A 202 3.75 -1.74 8.39
N VAL A 203 4.41 -2.05 7.29
CA VAL A 203 5.39 -3.14 7.19
C VAL A 203 6.81 -2.63 7.43
N SER A 204 7.66 -3.45 8.05
CA SER A 204 9.09 -3.20 8.16
C SER A 204 9.94 -4.23 7.43
N ASN A 205 11.01 -3.78 6.79
CA ASN A 205 11.99 -4.58 6.06
C ASN A 205 13.41 -4.17 6.48
N MET A 206 14.43 -4.92 6.06
CA MET A 206 15.81 -4.64 6.47
C MET A 206 16.55 -3.68 5.55
N TYR A 207 17.33 -2.80 6.16
CA TYR A 207 18.20 -1.81 5.54
C TYR A 207 19.62 -1.88 6.12
N ILE A 208 20.60 -1.46 5.33
CA ILE A 208 21.98 -1.28 5.78
C ILE A 208 22.36 0.19 5.65
N CYS A 209 23.06 0.74 6.64
CA CYS A 209 23.65 2.08 6.58
C CYS A 209 25.11 2.07 7.06
N ASN A 210 25.80 3.19 6.87
CA ASN A 210 27.13 3.41 7.44
C ASN A 210 27.07 3.49 8.97
N ALA A 211 28.22 3.39 9.63
CA ALA A 211 28.31 3.42 11.10
C ALA A 211 27.72 4.70 11.74
N ASP A 212 27.68 5.80 11.00
CA ASP A 212 27.12 7.09 11.41
C ASP A 212 25.62 7.24 11.06
N GLY A 213 24.99 6.20 10.49
CA GLY A 213 23.60 6.22 10.06
C GLY A 213 23.38 6.73 8.63
N SER A 214 24.41 7.23 7.94
CA SER A 214 24.29 7.75 6.58
C SER A 214 24.13 6.64 5.52
N ASN A 215 23.62 7.03 4.35
CA ASN A 215 23.43 6.19 3.16
C ASN A 215 22.68 4.86 3.42
N PRO A 216 21.46 4.90 3.98
CA PRO A 216 20.64 3.70 4.13
C PRO A 216 20.23 3.14 2.76
N TYR A 217 20.31 1.81 2.58
CA TYR A 217 19.81 1.11 1.40
C TYR A 217 19.10 -0.19 1.75
N ARG A 218 18.06 -0.53 0.98
CA ARG A 218 17.20 -1.70 1.22
C ARG A 218 17.95 -3.00 0.91
N VAL A 219 17.74 -4.02 1.74
CA VAL A 219 18.24 -5.40 1.52
C VAL A 219 17.19 -6.48 1.71
N GLY A 220 16.14 -6.25 2.51
CA GLY A 220 14.95 -7.12 2.55
C GLY A 220 13.90 -6.60 1.57
N TYR A 221 13.27 -7.48 0.79
CA TYR A 221 12.28 -7.11 -0.25
C TYR A 221 10.94 -7.83 -0.05
N ASP A 222 10.56 -8.01 1.21
CA ASP A 222 9.43 -8.81 1.61
C ASP A 222 8.10 -8.04 1.56
N GLN A 223 7.04 -8.76 1.19
CA GLN A 223 5.66 -8.27 1.13
C GLN A 223 5.18 -7.74 2.49
N VAL A 224 5.50 -8.50 3.54
CA VAL A 224 5.18 -8.22 4.94
C VAL A 224 6.48 -8.16 5.74
N HIS A 225 6.45 -8.49 7.03
CA HIS A 225 7.57 -8.21 7.91
C HIS A 225 8.76 -9.16 7.75
N THR A 226 9.94 -8.56 7.76
CA THR A 226 11.20 -9.24 8.12
C THR A 226 11.74 -8.65 9.41
N THR A 227 11.93 -9.48 10.44
CA THR A 227 12.18 -9.05 11.83
C THR A 227 13.29 -9.84 12.51
N TYR A 228 13.77 -9.29 13.63
CA TYR A 228 14.76 -9.90 14.52
C TYR A 228 16.11 -10.27 13.88
N PRO A 229 16.77 -9.37 13.14
CA PRO A 229 18.11 -9.63 12.65
C PRO A 229 19.07 -9.93 13.82
N THR A 230 19.88 -10.98 13.67
CA THR A 230 21.02 -11.25 14.54
C THR A 230 22.22 -11.67 13.72
N VAL A 231 23.42 -11.25 14.16
CA VAL A 231 24.68 -11.54 13.46
C VAL A 231 25.36 -12.71 14.15
N THR A 232 25.59 -13.77 13.38
CA THR A 232 26.30 -14.98 13.82
C THR A 232 27.81 -14.79 13.81
N SER A 233 28.53 -15.61 14.55
CA SER A 233 30.00 -15.60 14.65
C SER A 233 30.72 -15.78 13.30
N ASP A 234 30.09 -16.47 12.35
CA ASP A 234 30.60 -16.67 10.98
C ASP A 234 30.26 -15.53 10.00
N GLY A 235 29.65 -14.47 10.52
CA GLY A 235 29.33 -13.24 9.81
C GLY A 235 27.95 -13.23 9.14
N ARG A 236 27.21 -14.34 9.08
CA ARG A 236 25.84 -14.32 8.51
C ARG A 236 24.89 -13.53 9.38
N VAL A 237 23.90 -12.91 8.75
CA VAL A 237 22.71 -12.37 9.41
C VAL A 237 21.62 -13.44 9.36
N ILE A 238 20.97 -13.74 10.48
CA ILE A 238 19.75 -14.56 10.53
C ILE A 238 18.57 -13.72 11.02
N TYR A 239 17.37 -14.02 10.52
CA TYR A 239 16.17 -13.23 10.75
C TYR A 239 14.91 -14.07 10.58
N THR A 240 13.77 -13.58 11.06
CA THR A 240 12.46 -14.18 10.82
C THR A 240 11.81 -13.49 9.62
N ARG A 241 11.33 -14.27 8.64
CA ARG A 241 10.60 -13.77 7.47
C ARG A 241 9.18 -14.29 7.49
N TRP A 242 8.24 -13.40 7.24
CA TRP A 242 6.83 -13.71 7.01
C TRP A 242 6.56 -13.63 5.50
N ASP A 243 5.98 -14.67 4.90
CA ASP A 243 6.00 -14.84 3.44
C ASP A 243 4.65 -15.25 2.85
N TYR A 244 3.97 -14.42 2.04
CA TYR A 244 2.80 -14.86 1.26
C TYR A 244 3.17 -14.97 -0.21
N ASN A 245 3.06 -16.18 -0.76
CA ASN A 245 3.00 -16.34 -2.20
C ASN A 245 2.20 -17.59 -2.52
N ASP A 246 0.97 -17.40 -2.99
CA ASP A 246 0.04 -18.47 -3.34
C ASP A 246 -0.16 -19.51 -2.21
N ARG A 247 -0.17 -19.05 -0.95
CA ARG A 247 -0.34 -19.87 0.26
C ARG A 247 -0.85 -19.07 1.47
N THR A 248 -1.37 -19.81 2.45
CA THR A 248 -2.04 -19.28 3.65
C THR A 248 -1.14 -18.41 4.50
N GLN A 249 -1.76 -17.41 5.10
CA GLN A 249 -1.07 -16.33 5.80
C GLN A 249 -0.46 -16.72 7.17
N MET A 250 -0.93 -17.81 7.76
CA MET A 250 -0.85 -17.98 9.22
C MET A 250 0.35 -18.77 9.74
N TYR A 251 0.98 -19.64 8.94
CA TYR A 251 1.91 -20.66 9.48
C TYR A 251 3.29 -20.64 8.84
N ILE A 252 3.69 -19.51 8.25
CA ILE A 252 4.90 -19.36 7.43
C ILE A 252 5.72 -18.17 7.90
N GLN A 253 6.19 -18.27 9.14
CA GLN A 253 7.06 -17.28 9.78
C GLN A 253 8.36 -17.95 10.25
N GLY A 254 9.11 -18.46 9.27
CA GLY A 254 10.34 -19.23 9.43
C GLY A 254 11.59 -18.35 9.60
N VAL A 255 12.72 -19.02 9.78
CA VAL A 255 14.04 -18.37 9.93
C VAL A 255 14.78 -18.42 8.61
N PHE A 256 15.31 -17.28 8.20
CA PHE A 256 16.12 -17.08 6.99
C PHE A 256 17.49 -16.54 7.35
N GLN A 257 18.39 -16.55 6.37
CA GLN A 257 19.72 -15.99 6.48
C GLN A 257 20.09 -15.15 5.26
N MET A 258 21.08 -14.27 5.43
CA MET A 258 21.80 -13.57 4.36
C MET A 258 23.25 -13.30 4.76
N GLN A 259 24.08 -12.90 3.80
CA GLN A 259 25.39 -12.32 4.08
C GLN A 259 25.27 -10.85 4.54
N PRO A 260 26.32 -10.26 5.14
CA PRO A 260 26.34 -8.85 5.57
C PRO A 260 26.06 -7.80 4.48
N ASP A 261 26.02 -8.18 3.21
CA ASP A 261 25.74 -7.28 2.09
C ASP A 261 24.35 -7.50 1.46
N GLY A 262 23.53 -8.38 2.05
CA GLY A 262 22.19 -8.73 1.57
C GLY A 262 22.14 -9.94 0.62
N THR A 263 23.29 -10.46 0.19
CA THR A 263 23.34 -11.62 -0.73
C THR A 263 23.04 -12.95 -0.05
N ASN A 264 22.77 -13.98 -0.84
CA ASN A 264 22.55 -15.37 -0.45
C ASN A 264 21.40 -15.50 0.56
N GLN A 265 20.28 -14.85 0.24
CA GLN A 265 19.04 -14.98 1.00
C GLN A 265 18.46 -16.38 0.81
N THR A 266 18.30 -17.14 1.88
CA THR A 266 17.78 -18.52 1.83
C THR A 266 17.28 -18.96 3.21
N GLU A 267 16.38 -19.92 3.23
CA GLU A 267 15.81 -20.45 4.47
C GLU A 267 16.87 -21.16 5.33
N VAL A 268 16.79 -20.93 6.64
CA VAL A 268 17.46 -21.74 7.67
C VAL A 268 16.52 -22.83 8.14
N PHE A 269 15.26 -22.48 8.45
CA PHE A 269 14.28 -23.42 8.99
C PHE A 269 12.83 -22.93 8.79
N GLY A 270 11.91 -23.83 8.43
CA GLY A 270 10.47 -23.63 8.54
C GLY A 270 9.80 -22.87 7.40
N ASN A 271 10.42 -22.81 6.21
CA ASN A 271 9.77 -22.17 5.04
C ASN A 271 8.67 -23.06 4.42
N ASP A 272 8.73 -24.37 4.66
CA ASP A 272 7.75 -25.36 4.17
C ASP A 272 7.16 -26.20 5.33
N SER A 273 7.01 -25.60 6.51
CA SER A 273 6.48 -26.28 7.69
C SER A 273 5.40 -25.44 8.37
N CYS A 274 4.35 -26.09 8.85
CA CYS A 274 3.32 -25.46 9.69
C CYS A 274 3.69 -25.47 11.19
N PHE A 275 4.83 -26.05 11.57
CA PHE A 275 5.32 -26.07 12.94
C PHE A 275 6.83 -25.82 13.06
N PRO A 276 7.25 -24.95 14.01
CA PRO A 276 6.39 -24.06 14.79
C PRO A 276 5.72 -23.00 13.90
N THR A 277 4.51 -22.57 14.26
CA THR A 277 3.78 -21.52 13.51
C THR A 277 4.66 -20.30 13.25
N THR A 278 5.29 -19.78 14.32
CA THR A 278 6.20 -18.64 14.26
C THR A 278 7.47 -18.91 15.06
N LEU A 279 8.63 -18.51 14.52
CA LEU A 279 9.91 -18.51 15.23
C LEU A 279 10.36 -17.09 15.53
N LEU A 280 10.60 -16.77 16.81
CA LEU A 280 11.01 -15.45 17.27
C LEU A 280 12.42 -15.46 17.86
N HIS A 281 13.14 -14.35 17.72
CA HIS A 281 14.41 -14.07 18.41
C HIS A 281 15.49 -15.17 18.24
N THR A 282 15.55 -15.79 17.07
CA THR A 282 16.49 -16.89 16.80
C THR A 282 17.94 -16.42 16.89
N ARG A 283 18.79 -17.21 17.53
CA ARG A 283 20.25 -16.98 17.67
C ARG A 283 21.05 -18.25 17.44
N GLU A 284 22.32 -18.08 17.06
CA GLU A 284 23.28 -19.19 17.01
C GLU A 284 23.51 -19.80 18.41
N ILE A 285 23.86 -21.09 18.44
CA ILE A 285 24.44 -21.74 19.62
C ILE A 285 25.96 -21.83 19.42
N PRO A 286 26.78 -21.17 20.26
CA PRO A 286 28.23 -21.18 20.10
C PRO A 286 28.82 -22.60 20.01
N GLY A 287 29.56 -22.86 18.93
CA GLY A 287 30.22 -24.17 18.70
C GLY A 287 29.35 -25.20 17.96
N GLU A 288 28.07 -24.94 17.73
CA GLU A 288 27.13 -25.87 17.10
C GLU A 288 26.63 -25.31 15.74
N PRO A 289 27.26 -25.65 14.60
CA PRO A 289 26.99 -24.99 13.32
C PRO A 289 25.61 -25.31 12.70
N SER A 290 24.95 -26.39 13.14
CA SER A 290 23.61 -26.78 12.67
C SER A 290 22.48 -26.44 13.64
N LYS A 291 22.80 -25.91 14.83
CA LYS A 291 21.82 -25.69 15.89
C LYS A 291 21.61 -24.21 16.22
N TYR A 292 20.35 -23.88 16.47
CA TYR A 292 19.90 -22.54 16.79
C TYR A 292 18.98 -22.58 17.99
N ILE A 293 19.06 -21.56 18.85
CA ILE A 293 18.10 -21.36 19.95
C ILE A 293 17.05 -20.35 19.48
N SER A 294 15.77 -20.64 19.72
CA SER A 294 14.66 -19.80 19.25
C SER A 294 13.48 -19.86 20.22
N ILE A 295 12.48 -19.02 19.97
CA ILE A 295 11.19 -19.02 20.66
C ILE A 295 10.11 -19.47 19.67
N ALA A 296 9.49 -20.61 19.91
CA ALA A 296 8.33 -21.10 19.18
C ALA A 296 7.05 -20.42 19.71
N SER A 297 6.34 -19.72 18.82
CA SER A 297 5.10 -18.99 19.11
C SER A 297 4.04 -19.24 18.04
N GLY A 298 2.85 -18.68 18.26
CA GLY A 298 1.77 -18.59 17.29
C GLY A 298 1.84 -17.32 16.43
N HIS A 299 0.89 -17.18 15.51
CA HIS A 299 0.76 -16.04 14.60
C HIS A 299 0.11 -14.85 15.34
N HIS A 300 -1.12 -14.97 15.84
CA HIS A 300 -1.73 -13.96 16.72
C HIS A 300 -1.27 -14.10 18.18
N THR A 301 -0.03 -13.70 18.45
CA THR A 301 0.59 -13.76 19.78
C THR A 301 1.41 -12.50 20.10
N LEU A 302 1.70 -12.25 21.38
CA LEU A 302 2.79 -11.34 21.72
C LEU A 302 4.14 -12.02 21.55
N GLN A 303 5.22 -11.26 21.68
CA GLN A 303 6.60 -11.72 21.44
C GLN A 303 7.16 -12.66 22.54
N ALA A 304 6.39 -13.64 23.00
CA ALA A 304 6.82 -14.67 23.93
C ALA A 304 6.21 -16.02 23.56
N GLY A 305 6.93 -17.09 23.90
CA GLY A 305 6.49 -18.44 23.60
C GLY A 305 7.34 -19.49 24.31
N LYS A 306 7.52 -20.64 23.68
CA LYS A 306 8.31 -21.76 24.20
C LYS A 306 9.75 -21.70 23.71
N LEU A 307 10.69 -21.85 24.63
CA LEU A 307 12.10 -21.97 24.26
C LEU A 307 12.33 -23.30 23.53
N VAL A 308 12.98 -23.25 22.36
CA VAL A 308 13.27 -24.42 21.52
C VAL A 308 14.68 -24.37 20.96
N ILE A 309 15.26 -25.55 20.73
CA ILE A 309 16.46 -25.74 19.90
C ILE A 309 16.02 -26.30 18.56
N LEU A 310 16.48 -25.67 17.48
CA LEU A 310 16.30 -26.10 16.10
C LEU A 310 17.60 -26.80 15.64
N ASP A 311 17.53 -28.02 15.12
CA ASP A 311 18.69 -28.75 14.57
C ASP A 311 18.50 -29.03 13.06
N THR A 312 19.07 -28.16 12.25
CA THR A 312 18.97 -28.20 10.78
C THR A 312 19.63 -29.44 10.15
N SER A 313 20.43 -30.20 10.92
CA SER A 313 21.00 -31.47 10.45
C SER A 313 19.99 -32.63 10.45
N VAL A 314 18.88 -32.49 11.18
CA VAL A 314 17.75 -33.45 11.16
C VAL A 314 16.86 -33.18 9.96
N GLY A 315 16.55 -31.90 9.72
CA GLY A 315 15.74 -31.42 8.60
C GLY A 315 15.44 -29.94 8.77
N ARG A 316 15.18 -29.22 7.67
CA ARG A 316 14.86 -27.78 7.72
C ARG A 316 13.38 -27.47 7.82
N ASN A 317 12.52 -28.43 7.53
CA ASN A 317 11.06 -28.29 7.63
C ASN A 317 10.44 -29.39 8.49
N ASP A 318 11.25 -30.24 9.13
CA ASP A 318 10.77 -31.37 9.92
C ASP A 318 10.50 -30.96 11.38
N PRO A 319 9.29 -31.16 11.93
CA PRO A 319 9.01 -30.98 13.35
C PRO A 319 9.99 -31.72 14.28
N ASP A 320 10.60 -32.83 13.87
CA ASP A 320 11.60 -33.60 14.63
C ASP A 320 12.94 -32.88 14.82
N ALA A 321 13.23 -31.87 14.01
CA ALA A 321 14.36 -30.98 14.22
C ALA A 321 14.16 -30.01 15.40
N VAL A 322 12.95 -29.93 15.97
CA VAL A 322 12.60 -29.03 17.08
C VAL A 322 12.60 -29.80 18.41
N SER A 323 13.34 -29.29 19.40
CA SER A 323 13.37 -29.86 20.75
C SER A 323 13.21 -28.78 21.83
N PHE A 324 12.64 -29.16 22.99
CA PHE A 324 12.42 -28.25 24.12
C PHE A 324 13.49 -28.47 25.20
N PRO A 325 14.43 -27.53 25.43
CA PRO A 325 15.44 -27.67 26.48
C PRO A 325 14.85 -27.66 27.90
N PHE A 326 13.70 -27.01 28.10
CA PHE A 326 12.95 -27.01 29.36
C PHE A 326 11.50 -27.42 29.11
N PRO A 327 11.23 -28.74 28.94
CA PRO A 327 9.89 -29.20 28.60
C PRO A 327 8.93 -29.05 29.80
N ASP A 328 7.73 -28.56 29.52
CA ASP A 328 6.61 -28.49 30.45
C ASP A 328 5.36 -29.19 29.89
N SER A 329 4.22 -29.13 30.59
CA SER A 329 2.98 -29.80 30.14
C SER A 329 2.36 -29.20 28.87
N GLN A 330 2.83 -28.04 28.44
CA GLN A 330 2.46 -27.29 27.22
C GLN A 330 3.56 -27.36 26.15
N SER A 331 4.67 -28.06 26.37
CA SER A 331 5.70 -28.31 25.35
C SER A 331 5.27 -29.43 24.40
N ASN A 332 4.46 -29.08 23.41
CA ASN A 332 3.93 -30.00 22.40
C ASN A 332 4.26 -29.52 20.98
N LYS A 333 4.31 -30.45 20.02
CA LYS A 333 4.49 -30.12 18.61
C LYS A 333 3.11 -30.15 17.95
N LEU A 334 2.50 -28.98 17.78
CA LEU A 334 1.13 -28.84 17.27
C LEU A 334 1.12 -27.93 16.05
N ASP A 335 0.73 -28.49 14.92
CA ASP A 335 0.61 -27.79 13.65
C ASP A 335 -0.73 -27.04 13.58
N HIS A 336 -0.79 -26.01 12.73
CA HIS A 336 -2.01 -25.23 12.44
C HIS A 336 -2.66 -24.55 13.66
N VAL A 337 -1.89 -24.25 14.71
CA VAL A 337 -2.37 -23.55 15.90
C VAL A 337 -1.94 -22.08 15.87
N ASP A 338 -2.88 -21.20 15.52
CA ASP A 338 -2.68 -19.75 15.44
C ASP A 338 -2.20 -19.15 16.77
N GLY A 339 -2.84 -19.52 17.89
CA GLY A 339 -2.46 -19.04 19.22
C GLY A 339 -1.40 -19.87 19.95
N TYR A 340 -0.52 -20.59 19.24
CA TYR A 340 0.44 -21.52 19.85
C TYR A 340 1.36 -20.86 20.89
N GLY A 341 1.77 -21.62 21.92
CA GLY A 341 2.83 -21.21 22.85
C GLY A 341 2.44 -20.20 23.94
N GLN A 342 1.17 -19.79 24.05
CA GLN A 342 0.74 -18.71 24.97
C GLN A 342 0.47 -19.11 26.43
N SER A 343 0.60 -20.39 26.79
CA SER A 343 0.22 -20.90 28.13
C SER A 343 1.39 -21.50 28.91
N GLY A 344 1.33 -21.40 30.24
CA GLY A 344 2.37 -21.89 31.13
C GLY A 344 3.62 -20.99 31.12
N PRO A 345 4.79 -21.49 31.51
CA PRO A 345 6.04 -20.73 31.45
C PRO A 345 6.31 -20.16 30.04
N LEU A 346 6.75 -18.89 29.99
CA LEU A 346 7.01 -18.14 28.76
C LEU A 346 8.44 -17.60 28.73
N TYR A 347 9.00 -17.55 27.52
CA TYR A 347 10.38 -17.23 27.24
C TYR A 347 10.50 -16.20 26.12
N LYS A 348 11.50 -15.31 26.20
CA LYS A 348 11.85 -14.32 25.17
C LYS A 348 13.35 -14.10 25.07
N TYR A 349 13.81 -13.62 23.90
CA TYR A 349 15.17 -13.12 23.65
C TYR A 349 16.30 -14.00 24.20
N PRO A 350 16.37 -15.30 23.82
CA PRO A 350 17.40 -16.19 24.33
C PRO A 350 18.79 -15.77 23.85
N VAL A 351 19.80 -16.03 24.69
CA VAL A 351 21.23 -15.98 24.34
C VAL A 351 21.87 -17.28 24.84
N ALA A 352 22.46 -18.05 23.94
CA ALA A 352 23.15 -19.29 24.29
C ALA A 352 24.59 -19.02 24.74
N ILE A 353 24.98 -19.63 25.86
CA ILE A 353 26.39 -19.76 26.27
C ILE A 353 26.99 -21.00 25.60
N ASN A 354 26.21 -22.09 25.59
CA ASN A 354 26.46 -23.35 24.88
C ASN A 354 25.10 -24.05 24.61
N ASP A 355 25.10 -25.34 24.27
CA ASP A 355 23.89 -26.11 23.91
C ASP A 355 22.97 -26.49 25.09
N HIS A 356 23.32 -26.12 26.33
CA HIS A 356 22.51 -26.41 27.52
C HIS A 356 22.44 -25.26 28.54
N GLU A 357 23.23 -24.19 28.37
CA GLU A 357 23.27 -23.02 29.26
C GLU A 357 22.82 -21.76 28.50
N PHE A 358 21.80 -21.08 29.03
CA PHE A 358 21.12 -19.98 28.35
C PHE A 358 20.88 -18.79 29.28
N LEU A 359 20.89 -17.59 28.72
CA LEU A 359 20.32 -16.39 29.31
C LEU A 359 18.99 -16.10 28.61
N VAL A 360 17.90 -15.98 29.37
CA VAL A 360 16.55 -15.86 28.79
C VAL A 360 15.70 -14.91 29.61
N SER A 361 14.88 -14.08 28.95
CA SER A 361 13.80 -13.36 29.61
C SER A 361 12.66 -14.32 29.90
N TYR A 362 12.32 -14.52 31.16
CA TYR A 362 11.50 -15.62 31.64
C TYR A 362 10.35 -15.15 32.53
N SER A 363 9.14 -15.66 32.25
CA SER A 363 8.00 -15.62 33.17
C SER A 363 7.61 -17.04 33.54
N ARG A 364 7.68 -17.36 34.83
CA ARG A 364 7.42 -18.71 35.35
C ARG A 364 5.96 -19.14 35.22
N THR A 365 5.02 -18.21 35.41
CA THR A 365 3.58 -18.49 35.37
C THR A 365 2.96 -18.19 34.01
N GLY A 366 3.73 -17.55 33.12
CA GLY A 366 3.24 -17.06 31.83
C GLY A 366 2.62 -15.68 31.94
N TRP A 367 1.68 -15.39 31.05
CA TRP A 367 0.96 -14.12 31.04
C TRP A 367 0.21 -13.89 32.36
N ASP A 368 0.26 -12.66 32.86
CA ASP A 368 -0.59 -12.21 33.96
C ASP A 368 -2.05 -12.22 33.49
N ALA A 369 -2.91 -12.85 34.30
CA ALA A 369 -4.34 -12.95 34.06
C ALA A 369 -5.05 -11.58 34.08
N ALA A 370 -4.46 -10.56 34.72
CA ALA A 370 -4.99 -9.21 34.75
C ALA A 370 -4.56 -8.36 33.54
N SER A 371 -3.33 -8.53 33.05
CA SER A 371 -2.77 -7.77 31.92
C SER A 371 -1.54 -8.45 31.32
N GLN A 372 -1.62 -8.93 30.07
CA GLN A 372 -0.46 -9.51 29.39
C GLN A 372 0.70 -8.51 29.26
N ARG A 373 0.40 -7.22 29.08
CA ARG A 373 1.39 -6.14 28.86
C ARG A 373 2.23 -5.81 30.08
N ASP A 374 1.67 -6.00 31.28
CA ASP A 374 2.35 -5.75 32.56
C ASP A 374 2.96 -7.02 33.16
N THR A 375 2.95 -8.13 32.42
CA THR A 375 3.53 -9.39 32.89
C THR A 375 5.01 -9.18 33.24
N PRO A 376 5.43 -9.46 34.48
CA PRO A 376 6.80 -9.24 34.91
C PRO A 376 7.70 -10.34 34.37
N PHE A 377 8.57 -9.99 33.43
CA PHE A 377 9.67 -10.85 33.00
C PHE A 377 10.95 -10.49 33.73
N SER A 378 11.73 -11.52 34.07
CA SER A 378 13.07 -11.38 34.63
C SER A 378 14.07 -12.03 33.68
N ILE A 379 15.28 -11.47 33.58
CA ILE A 379 16.38 -12.15 32.92
C ILE A 379 16.92 -13.22 33.86
N CYS A 380 16.96 -14.46 33.40
CA CYS A 380 17.46 -15.60 34.15
C CYS A 380 18.62 -16.28 33.42
N TYR A 381 19.59 -16.77 34.19
CA TYR A 381 20.48 -17.84 33.77
C TYR A 381 19.78 -19.18 33.96
N MET A 382 19.84 -20.05 32.96
CA MET A 382 19.17 -21.35 32.98
C MET A 382 20.10 -22.44 32.45
N ASN A 383 20.19 -23.56 33.16
CA ASN A 383 20.95 -24.74 32.74
C ASN A 383 20.02 -25.95 32.60
N ALA A 384 19.88 -26.47 31.37
CA ALA A 384 18.96 -27.55 31.01
C ALA A 384 19.40 -28.93 31.54
N GLN A 385 20.69 -29.11 31.83
CA GLN A 385 21.21 -30.37 32.36
C GLN A 385 21.03 -30.48 33.88
N THR A 386 21.21 -29.37 34.61
CA THR A 386 21.11 -29.34 36.07
C THR A 386 19.73 -28.90 36.57
N GLY A 387 18.95 -28.22 35.72
CA GLY A 387 17.66 -27.62 36.08
C GLY A 387 17.79 -26.29 36.84
N VAL A 388 18.99 -25.71 36.93
CA VAL A 388 19.21 -24.41 37.58
C VAL A 388 18.49 -23.30 36.82
N ILE A 389 17.79 -22.43 37.55
CA ILE A 389 17.14 -21.21 37.06
C ILE A 389 17.45 -20.10 38.06
N GLU A 390 18.38 -19.21 37.72
CA GLU A 390 18.87 -18.14 38.60
C GLU A 390 18.50 -16.77 38.02
N PRO A 391 17.66 -15.97 38.71
CA PRO A 391 17.34 -14.60 38.29
C PRO A 391 18.56 -13.67 38.38
N LEU A 392 18.85 -12.96 37.29
CA LEU A 392 19.95 -12.01 37.18
C LEU A 392 19.45 -10.55 37.21
N SER A 393 18.36 -10.26 36.52
CA SER A 393 17.75 -8.92 36.47
C SER A 393 16.24 -9.03 36.56
N GLU A 394 15.63 -8.31 37.49
CA GLU A 394 14.18 -8.34 37.73
C GLU A 394 13.48 -7.13 37.12
N ALA A 395 12.16 -7.26 36.98
CA ALA A 395 11.27 -6.15 36.61
C ALA A 395 11.37 -5.00 37.63
N THR A 396 11.11 -3.78 37.20
CA THR A 396 11.13 -2.59 38.05
C THR A 396 9.94 -1.68 37.75
N GLU A 397 9.72 -0.66 38.57
CA GLU A 397 8.64 0.31 38.38
C GLU A 397 9.18 1.59 37.73
N VAL A 398 8.57 1.98 36.60
CA VAL A 398 8.81 3.25 35.90
C VAL A 398 7.44 3.87 35.62
N LEU A 399 7.21 5.12 36.03
CA LEU A 399 5.90 5.80 35.93
C LEU A 399 4.72 4.98 36.50
N ASP A 400 4.86 4.42 37.71
CA ASP A 400 3.84 3.58 38.35
C ASP A 400 3.44 2.33 37.54
N ALA A 401 4.27 1.93 36.57
CA ALA A 401 4.09 0.75 35.74
C ALA A 401 5.24 -0.24 35.90
N VAL A 402 4.92 -1.54 35.90
CA VAL A 402 5.92 -2.60 35.93
C VAL A 402 6.54 -2.76 34.53
N VAL A 403 7.83 -2.46 34.41
CA VAL A 403 8.63 -2.71 33.21
C VAL A 403 9.47 -3.97 33.40
N GLY A 404 9.28 -4.95 32.52
CA GLY A 404 9.95 -6.23 32.58
C GLY A 404 11.38 -6.17 32.04
N ALA A 405 12.29 -6.94 32.63
CA ALA A 405 13.63 -7.12 32.07
C ALA A 405 13.54 -8.02 30.83
N SER A 406 13.55 -7.39 29.65
CA SER A 406 13.07 -7.99 28.41
C SER A 406 14.18 -8.54 27.52
N GLN A 407 15.29 -7.81 27.37
CA GLN A 407 16.41 -8.22 26.53
C GLN A 407 17.73 -8.11 27.29
N ILE A 408 18.65 -9.05 27.05
CA ILE A 408 20.00 -9.04 27.61
C ILE A 408 21.04 -9.25 26.50
N VAL A 409 22.13 -8.48 26.54
CA VAL A 409 23.25 -8.58 25.58
C VAL A 409 24.57 -8.55 26.33
N PRO A 410 25.51 -9.49 26.07
CA PRO A 410 26.81 -9.50 26.74
C PRO A 410 27.70 -8.35 26.26
N VAL A 411 28.31 -7.64 27.21
CA VAL A 411 29.39 -6.67 26.95
C VAL A 411 30.71 -7.41 26.90
N LYS A 412 31.14 -7.78 25.69
CA LYS A 412 32.41 -8.46 25.45
C LYS A 412 32.94 -8.17 24.06
N THR A 413 34.24 -8.30 23.88
CA THR A 413 34.83 -8.34 22.55
C THR A 413 34.34 -9.60 21.81
N ARG A 414 33.82 -9.41 20.60
CA ARG A 414 33.45 -10.50 19.68
C ARG A 414 34.26 -10.39 18.39
N THR A 415 34.73 -11.53 17.88
CA THR A 415 35.32 -11.60 16.55
C THR A 415 34.22 -11.97 15.57
N LEU A 416 33.94 -11.09 14.62
CA LEU A 416 32.99 -11.34 13.54
C LEU A 416 33.77 -11.63 12.26
N THR A 417 33.37 -12.66 11.53
CA THR A 417 34.03 -13.01 10.26
C THR A 417 33.52 -12.09 9.16
N GLU A 418 34.40 -11.25 8.60
CA GLU A 418 34.07 -10.44 7.43
C GLU A 418 34.19 -11.25 6.14
N ARG A 419 33.23 -11.05 5.23
CA ARG A 419 33.23 -11.65 3.89
C ARG A 419 33.29 -10.52 2.86
N PRO A 420 34.14 -10.64 1.81
CA PRO A 420 34.13 -9.69 0.72
C PRO A 420 32.75 -9.64 0.07
N SER A 421 32.24 -8.44 -0.20
CA SER A 421 30.98 -8.28 -0.92
C SER A 421 31.17 -8.55 -2.41
N SER A 422 30.23 -9.27 -3.01
CA SER A 422 30.09 -9.40 -4.47
C SER A 422 29.12 -8.40 -5.08
N VAL A 423 28.43 -7.62 -4.23
CA VAL A 423 27.43 -6.65 -4.66
C VAL A 423 28.12 -5.53 -5.44
N ASN A 424 27.62 -5.28 -6.64
CA ASN A 424 28.01 -4.13 -7.44
C ASN A 424 26.76 -3.33 -7.79
N GLN A 425 26.54 -2.24 -7.05
CA GLN A 425 25.36 -1.38 -7.22
C GLN A 425 25.26 -0.72 -8.61
N ALA A 426 26.31 -0.78 -9.43
CA ALA A 426 26.29 -0.29 -10.81
C ALA A 426 25.65 -1.29 -11.80
N VAL A 427 25.25 -2.46 -11.33
CA VAL A 427 24.57 -3.51 -12.11
C VAL A 427 23.13 -3.60 -11.62
N ASP A 428 22.17 -3.60 -12.53
CA ASP A 428 20.73 -3.64 -12.26
C ASP A 428 20.16 -5.06 -12.23
N THR A 429 21.00 -6.07 -12.43
CA THR A 429 20.62 -7.48 -12.58
C THR A 429 21.37 -8.40 -11.62
N GLY A 430 20.78 -9.56 -11.35
CA GLY A 430 21.42 -10.72 -10.72
C GLY A 430 21.26 -11.96 -11.59
N VAL A 431 21.98 -13.03 -11.28
CA VAL A 431 21.98 -14.27 -12.06
C VAL A 431 21.52 -15.46 -11.24
N PHE A 432 20.54 -16.21 -11.74
CA PHE A 432 20.16 -17.52 -11.21
C PHE A 432 20.80 -18.65 -12.01
N TYR A 433 21.29 -19.67 -11.31
CA TYR A 433 21.73 -20.94 -11.87
C TYR A 433 20.92 -22.11 -11.29
N LEU A 434 20.15 -22.76 -12.16
CA LEU A 434 19.45 -24.01 -11.87
C LEU A 434 20.27 -25.19 -12.42
N GLY A 435 20.71 -26.07 -11.53
CA GLY A 435 21.50 -27.25 -11.89
C GLY A 435 20.72 -28.26 -12.73
N ASN A 436 19.58 -28.73 -12.23
CA ASN A 436 18.66 -29.62 -12.93
C ASN A 436 17.26 -29.48 -12.32
N VAL A 437 16.29 -29.03 -13.12
CA VAL A 437 14.89 -28.85 -12.68
C VAL A 437 14.28 -30.12 -12.06
N TYR A 438 14.74 -31.31 -12.45
CA TYR A 438 14.18 -32.59 -12.00
C TYR A 438 14.74 -33.12 -10.67
N GLU A 439 15.68 -32.41 -10.04
CA GLU A 439 16.16 -32.75 -8.69
C GLU A 439 15.30 -32.04 -7.64
N GLY A 440 14.91 -32.73 -6.56
CA GLY A 440 14.06 -32.17 -5.49
C GLY A 440 12.62 -32.67 -5.52
N GLU A 441 11.90 -32.44 -4.41
CA GLU A 441 10.55 -32.96 -4.21
C GLU A 441 9.52 -32.24 -5.09
N GLY A 442 9.77 -30.98 -5.45
CA GLY A 442 8.86 -30.17 -6.25
C GLY A 442 8.67 -30.66 -7.69
N MET A 443 9.48 -31.61 -8.16
CA MET A 443 9.39 -32.19 -9.50
C MET A 443 9.37 -33.72 -9.48
N GLU A 444 9.09 -34.34 -8.32
CA GLU A 444 9.00 -35.79 -8.19
C GLU A 444 7.92 -36.36 -9.13
N GLY A 445 8.27 -37.43 -9.87
CA GLY A 445 7.35 -38.09 -10.80
C GLY A 445 7.21 -37.46 -12.19
N VAL A 446 7.74 -36.26 -12.44
CA VAL A 446 7.73 -35.63 -13.78
C VAL A 446 8.79 -36.29 -14.68
N ALA A 447 8.46 -36.55 -15.94
CA ALA A 447 9.40 -37.22 -16.85
C ALA A 447 10.50 -36.25 -17.33
N PRO A 448 11.77 -36.70 -17.39
CA PRO A 448 12.85 -35.90 -17.99
C PRO A 448 12.54 -35.50 -19.44
N GLY A 449 12.69 -34.21 -19.74
CA GLY A 449 12.38 -33.61 -21.04
C GLY A 449 10.96 -33.06 -21.17
N GLU A 450 10.07 -33.25 -20.19
CA GLU A 450 8.71 -32.70 -20.17
C GLU A 450 8.66 -31.19 -19.89
N ALA A 451 9.45 -30.72 -18.91
CA ALA A 451 9.66 -29.31 -18.63
C ALA A 451 10.43 -28.66 -19.78
N LYS A 452 9.94 -27.52 -20.27
CA LYS A 452 10.50 -26.78 -21.41
C LYS A 452 10.87 -25.36 -21.10
N TYR A 453 10.11 -24.70 -20.25
CA TYR A 453 10.35 -23.30 -19.92
C TYR A 453 10.27 -23.09 -18.42
N LEU A 454 10.98 -22.08 -17.94
CA LEU A 454 10.79 -21.51 -16.62
C LEU A 454 10.27 -20.08 -16.82
N ARG A 455 9.04 -19.82 -16.40
CA ARG A 455 8.46 -18.47 -16.35
C ARG A 455 8.95 -17.77 -15.11
N VAL A 456 9.39 -16.52 -15.27
CA VAL A 456 9.82 -15.64 -14.19
C VAL A 456 8.74 -14.60 -13.95
N VAL A 457 8.25 -14.50 -12.72
CA VAL A 457 7.16 -13.60 -12.35
C VAL A 457 7.61 -12.73 -11.19
N ALA A 458 7.55 -11.42 -11.36
CA ALA A 458 7.76 -10.44 -10.30
C ALA A 458 6.48 -10.15 -9.52
N LEU A 459 6.64 -9.80 -8.24
CA LEU A 459 5.55 -9.39 -7.36
C LEU A 459 5.65 -7.89 -7.07
N GLU A 460 4.53 -7.19 -7.22
CA GLU A 460 4.38 -5.80 -6.81
C GLU A 460 3.45 -5.72 -5.60
N PHE A 461 3.94 -5.13 -4.51
CA PHE A 461 3.23 -5.08 -3.23
C PHE A 461 2.53 -3.74 -2.98
N ARG A 462 1.38 -3.80 -2.31
CA ARG A 462 0.51 -2.64 -1.99
C ARG A 462 1.14 -1.70 -0.96
N ASN A 463 0.95 -0.40 -1.16
CA ASN A 463 1.39 0.65 -0.23
C ASN A 463 0.29 1.13 0.73
N SER A 464 -0.98 0.86 0.43
CA SER A 464 -2.13 1.33 1.21
C SER A 464 -3.22 0.26 1.33
N ALA A 465 -4.09 0.42 2.32
CA ALA A 465 -5.21 -0.47 2.63
C ALA A 465 -6.54 0.22 2.29
N ILE A 466 -7.12 -0.08 1.13
CA ILE A 466 -8.34 0.51 0.59
C ILE A 466 -9.28 -0.59 0.12
N GLY A 467 -10.43 -0.70 0.78
CA GLY A 467 -11.32 -1.85 0.58
C GLY A 467 -10.72 -3.16 1.09
N ALA A 468 -11.52 -4.21 1.12
CA ALA A 468 -11.07 -5.54 1.52
C ALA A 468 -11.91 -6.64 0.85
N ASN A 469 -11.31 -7.80 0.61
CA ASN A 469 -12.05 -9.05 0.41
C ASN A 469 -11.76 -10.00 1.58
N GLN A 470 -12.12 -11.27 1.46
CA GLN A 470 -11.91 -12.30 2.49
C GLN A 470 -11.53 -13.60 1.81
N GLY A 471 -10.39 -14.17 2.19
CA GLY A 471 -9.96 -15.51 1.82
C GLY A 471 -10.43 -16.55 2.83
N ARG A 472 -10.69 -17.77 2.36
CA ARG A 472 -11.05 -18.95 3.18
C ARG A 472 -10.36 -20.21 2.66
N GLY A 473 -9.64 -20.90 3.53
CA GLY A 473 -8.92 -22.15 3.24
C GLY A 473 -8.38 -22.76 4.53
N THR A 474 -7.06 -23.01 4.58
CA THR A 474 -6.36 -23.48 5.80
C THR A 474 -6.49 -22.49 6.96
N GLY A 475 -6.93 -21.25 6.69
CA GLY A 475 -7.77 -20.47 7.60
C GLY A 475 -8.37 -19.26 6.93
N THR A 476 -8.33 -18.09 7.57
CA THR A 476 -9.01 -16.88 7.09
C THR A 476 -8.09 -15.69 7.00
N SER A 477 -8.33 -14.83 6.02
CA SER A 477 -7.65 -13.55 5.86
C SER A 477 -8.59 -12.51 5.30
N ASP A 478 -8.26 -11.23 5.49
CA ASP A 478 -8.96 -10.10 4.87
C ASP A 478 -7.95 -9.28 4.03
N PRO A 479 -7.67 -9.68 2.76
CA PRO A 479 -6.80 -8.93 1.87
C PRO A 479 -7.32 -7.50 1.64
N TYR A 480 -6.56 -6.49 2.06
CA TYR A 480 -6.86 -5.08 1.85
C TYR A 480 -6.31 -4.60 0.51
N THR A 481 -7.04 -3.73 -0.21
CA THR A 481 -6.70 -3.36 -1.60
C THR A 481 -6.55 -4.59 -2.51
N PRO A 482 -7.57 -5.48 -2.58
CA PRO A 482 -7.44 -6.79 -3.21
C PRO A 482 -7.29 -6.70 -4.73
N VAL A 483 -6.45 -7.51 -5.38
CA VAL A 483 -6.30 -7.50 -6.86
C VAL A 483 -7.20 -8.52 -7.60
N SER A 484 -8.03 -9.26 -6.86
CA SER A 484 -8.83 -10.38 -7.36
C SER A 484 -10.01 -10.70 -6.41
N THR A 485 -10.83 -11.71 -6.77
CA THR A 485 -11.78 -12.30 -5.81
C THR A 485 -11.05 -13.00 -4.65
N GLY A 486 -11.76 -13.25 -3.54
CA GLY A 486 -11.19 -14.00 -2.42
C GLY A 486 -10.71 -15.40 -2.86
N ASN A 487 -9.58 -15.88 -2.31
CA ASN A 487 -8.85 -17.10 -2.69
C ASN A 487 -8.09 -17.07 -4.03
N ALA A 488 -8.22 -16.02 -4.84
CA ALA A 488 -7.32 -15.76 -5.97
C ALA A 488 -6.09 -14.95 -5.51
N SER A 489 -5.28 -14.46 -6.46
CA SER A 489 -3.97 -13.81 -6.21
C SER A 489 -3.96 -12.83 -5.02
N TRP A 490 -2.88 -12.88 -4.22
CA TRP A 490 -2.63 -11.87 -3.19
C TRP A 490 -2.25 -10.53 -3.82
N ASP A 491 -1.32 -10.55 -4.78
CA ASP A 491 -0.65 -9.35 -5.30
C ASP A 491 -0.73 -9.24 -6.81
N VAL A 492 -0.34 -8.07 -7.30
CA VAL A 492 -0.10 -7.84 -8.72
C VAL A 492 1.07 -8.73 -9.16
N LYS A 493 0.86 -9.45 -10.26
CA LYS A 493 1.84 -10.38 -10.84
C LYS A 493 2.30 -9.88 -12.19
N GLN A 494 3.58 -9.53 -12.28
CA GLN A 494 4.22 -9.04 -13.50
C GLN A 494 5.02 -10.19 -14.14
N VAL A 495 4.63 -10.63 -15.33
CA VAL A 495 5.37 -11.70 -16.03
C VAL A 495 6.59 -11.07 -16.70
N LEU A 496 7.77 -11.31 -16.14
CA LEU A 496 9.03 -10.79 -16.67
C LEU A 496 9.52 -11.54 -17.92
N GLY A 497 8.88 -12.65 -18.26
CA GLY A 497 9.20 -13.48 -19.40
C GLY A 497 9.51 -14.93 -19.02
N ILE A 498 10.12 -15.64 -19.95
CA ILE A 498 10.48 -17.05 -19.84
C ILE A 498 11.96 -17.28 -20.18
N ILE A 499 12.49 -18.40 -19.68
CA ILE A 499 13.76 -18.96 -20.15
C ILE A 499 13.56 -20.43 -20.58
N PRO A 500 14.06 -20.84 -21.76
CA PRO A 500 14.04 -22.24 -22.15
C PRO A 500 14.99 -23.06 -21.27
N LEU A 501 14.52 -24.21 -20.80
CA LEU A 501 15.31 -25.20 -20.07
C LEU A 501 16.16 -26.01 -21.06
N GLU A 502 17.41 -26.28 -20.69
CA GLU A 502 18.30 -27.11 -21.51
C GLU A 502 17.89 -28.59 -21.44
N ALA A 503 18.43 -29.40 -22.36
CA ALA A 503 18.07 -30.82 -22.47
C ALA A 503 18.43 -31.64 -21.21
N ASP A 504 19.42 -31.18 -20.44
CA ASP A 504 19.81 -31.75 -19.14
C ASP A 504 19.01 -31.19 -17.95
N GLY A 505 18.01 -30.34 -18.20
CA GLY A 505 17.16 -29.70 -17.19
C GLY A 505 17.77 -28.44 -16.55
N SER A 506 18.95 -28.00 -16.99
CA SER A 506 19.64 -26.83 -16.43
C SER A 506 19.17 -25.50 -17.03
N ALA A 507 19.37 -24.41 -16.28
CA ALA A 507 19.19 -23.03 -16.77
C ALA A 507 20.16 -22.05 -16.08
N LEU A 508 20.58 -21.01 -16.79
CA LEU A 508 21.46 -19.96 -16.29
C LEU A 508 21.04 -18.62 -16.91
N PHE A 509 20.46 -17.72 -16.12
CA PHE A 509 19.77 -16.54 -16.65
C PHE A 509 19.85 -15.34 -15.71
N GLU A 510 19.76 -14.15 -16.30
CA GLU A 510 19.69 -12.88 -15.56
C GLU A 510 18.23 -12.49 -15.25
N VAL A 511 18.04 -11.83 -14.11
CA VAL A 511 16.78 -11.21 -13.68
C VAL A 511 17.07 -9.82 -13.11
N PRO A 512 16.08 -8.91 -13.05
CA PRO A 512 16.21 -7.65 -12.33
C PRO A 512 16.64 -7.88 -10.87
N ALA A 513 17.66 -7.16 -10.42
CA ALA A 513 18.09 -7.15 -9.02
C ALA A 513 17.12 -6.31 -8.19
N ASN A 514 17.09 -6.55 -6.87
CA ASN A 514 16.18 -5.87 -5.93
C ASN A 514 14.68 -6.12 -6.23
N THR A 515 14.36 -7.12 -7.06
CA THR A 515 12.99 -7.47 -7.45
C THR A 515 12.64 -8.86 -6.91
N PRO A 516 11.59 -8.99 -6.07
CA PRO A 516 11.03 -10.28 -5.69
C PRO A 516 10.49 -11.03 -6.89
N VAL A 517 11.06 -12.21 -7.17
CA VAL A 517 10.63 -13.08 -8.26
C VAL A 517 10.32 -14.49 -7.78
N TYR A 518 9.33 -15.13 -8.39
CA TYR A 518 9.08 -16.56 -8.27
C TYR A 518 9.03 -17.22 -9.65
N PHE A 519 9.07 -18.54 -9.66
CA PHE A 519 9.23 -19.33 -10.87
C PHE A 519 8.09 -20.31 -11.10
N GLN A 520 7.69 -20.48 -12.36
CA GLN A 520 6.77 -21.54 -12.77
C GLN A 520 7.44 -22.41 -13.83
N VAL A 521 7.43 -23.73 -13.63
CA VAL A 521 7.93 -24.69 -14.62
C VAL A 521 6.80 -24.99 -15.60
N LEU A 522 7.04 -24.81 -16.89
CA LEU A 522 6.04 -24.99 -17.96
C LEU A 522 6.41 -26.16 -18.89
N ASN A 523 5.38 -26.82 -19.43
CA ASN A 523 5.51 -27.83 -20.47
C ASN A 523 5.67 -27.20 -21.87
N ALA A 524 5.69 -28.02 -22.93
CA ALA A 524 5.85 -27.56 -24.31
C ALA A 524 4.68 -26.72 -24.84
N ASP A 525 3.49 -26.86 -24.24
CA ASP A 525 2.29 -26.12 -24.63
C ASP A 525 2.16 -24.78 -23.87
N GLY A 526 3.08 -24.49 -22.95
CA GLY A 526 3.07 -23.30 -22.11
C GLY A 526 2.24 -23.42 -20.82
N GLU A 527 1.82 -24.64 -20.47
CA GLU A 527 1.01 -24.91 -19.29
C GLU A 527 1.88 -25.26 -18.08
N MET A 528 1.46 -24.83 -16.89
CA MET A 528 2.20 -25.02 -15.66
C MET A 528 2.24 -26.48 -15.18
N ILE A 529 3.45 -26.96 -14.95
CA ILE A 529 3.77 -28.21 -14.27
C ILE A 529 3.84 -27.98 -12.75
N GLN A 530 4.55 -26.92 -12.33
CA GLN A 530 4.80 -26.61 -10.93
C GLN A 530 4.98 -25.10 -10.74
N SER A 531 4.57 -24.57 -9.57
CA SER A 531 4.82 -23.19 -9.15
C SER A 531 5.65 -23.15 -7.87
N MET A 532 6.64 -22.26 -7.82
CA MET A 532 7.28 -21.89 -6.56
C MET A 532 6.28 -21.10 -5.70
N ARG A 533 5.97 -21.59 -4.50
CA ARG A 533 5.01 -20.98 -3.55
C ARG A 533 5.71 -20.17 -2.45
N SER A 534 6.73 -19.42 -2.88
CA SER A 534 7.54 -18.45 -2.13
C SER A 534 8.20 -17.55 -3.20
N TRP A 535 9.08 -16.64 -2.83
CA TRP A 535 9.82 -15.81 -3.79
C TRP A 535 11.27 -15.60 -3.35
N SER A 536 12.12 -15.28 -4.33
CA SER A 536 13.55 -14.98 -4.16
C SER A 536 13.88 -13.60 -4.70
N THR A 537 14.90 -12.96 -4.13
CA THR A 537 15.45 -11.69 -4.62
C THR A 537 16.96 -11.78 -4.68
N LEU A 538 17.57 -11.15 -5.68
CA LEU A 538 19.01 -11.03 -5.82
C LEU A 538 19.46 -9.60 -5.59
N MET A 539 20.57 -9.43 -4.89
CA MET A 539 21.28 -8.17 -4.86
C MET A 539 21.98 -7.90 -6.21
N PRO A 540 22.30 -6.63 -6.53
CA PRO A 540 23.06 -6.26 -7.72
C PRO A 540 24.34 -7.08 -7.93
N ASN A 541 24.49 -7.69 -9.11
CA ASN A 541 25.62 -8.56 -9.49
C ASN A 541 25.74 -9.86 -8.66
N GLU A 542 24.70 -10.25 -7.92
CA GLU A 542 24.68 -11.53 -7.22
C GLU A 542 24.52 -12.69 -8.20
N THR A 543 25.15 -13.84 -7.90
CA THR A 543 24.84 -15.11 -8.54
C THR A 543 24.37 -16.10 -7.49
N PHE A 544 23.15 -16.62 -7.64
CA PHE A 544 22.56 -17.60 -6.75
C PHE A 544 22.33 -18.93 -7.48
N SER A 545 22.54 -20.05 -6.79
CA SER A 545 22.42 -21.39 -7.39
C SER A 545 21.55 -22.32 -6.55
N CYS A 546 20.70 -23.08 -7.23
CA CYS A 546 20.01 -24.23 -6.69
C CYS A 546 20.40 -25.52 -7.44
N VAL A 547 20.35 -26.66 -6.74
CA VAL A 547 20.59 -27.98 -7.35
C VAL A 547 19.40 -28.37 -8.20
N GLY A 548 18.18 -28.12 -7.71
CA GLY A 548 16.94 -28.39 -8.41
C GLY A 548 15.73 -27.70 -7.77
N CYS A 549 14.52 -28.16 -8.13
CA CYS A 549 13.28 -27.56 -7.69
C CYS A 549 12.88 -28.07 -6.29
N HIS A 550 13.08 -27.23 -5.27
CA HIS A 550 12.81 -27.57 -3.85
C HIS A 550 13.57 -28.83 -3.40
N GLU A 551 14.88 -28.85 -3.61
CA GLU A 551 15.75 -29.87 -3.03
C GLU A 551 15.95 -29.67 -1.52
N ASP A 552 16.10 -30.76 -0.76
CA ASP A 552 16.55 -30.65 0.64
C ASP A 552 17.94 -29.98 0.66
N LYS A 553 18.09 -28.91 1.44
CA LYS A 553 19.32 -28.09 1.47
C LYS A 553 20.54 -28.79 2.09
N ASN A 554 20.37 -29.97 2.68
CA ASN A 554 21.46 -30.85 3.09
C ASN A 554 21.90 -31.80 1.96
N THR A 555 21.21 -31.79 0.81
CA THR A 555 21.56 -32.57 -0.37
C THR A 555 22.73 -31.94 -1.10
N VAL A 556 23.68 -32.77 -1.53
CA VAL A 556 24.79 -32.36 -2.38
C VAL A 556 24.44 -32.54 -3.86
N PRO A 557 24.96 -31.71 -4.77
CA PRO A 557 24.76 -31.91 -6.20
C PRO A 557 25.16 -33.34 -6.64
N PRO A 558 24.39 -34.00 -7.54
CA PRO A 558 24.72 -35.34 -8.00
C PRO A 558 26.14 -35.43 -8.60
N VAL A 559 26.88 -36.50 -8.27
CA VAL A 559 28.31 -36.71 -8.64
C VAL A 559 28.56 -36.75 -10.17
N GLN A 560 27.50 -36.87 -10.98
CA GLN A 560 27.57 -36.87 -12.45
C GLN A 560 27.29 -35.51 -13.11
N SER A 561 27.10 -34.44 -12.33
CA SER A 561 26.92 -33.07 -12.83
C SER A 561 28.24 -32.47 -13.35
N GLY A 562 28.70 -32.92 -14.53
CA GLY A 562 29.73 -32.19 -15.27
C GLY A 562 29.30 -30.74 -15.56
N VAL A 563 30.07 -30.01 -16.37
CA VAL A 563 29.62 -28.69 -16.85
C VAL A 563 28.27 -28.86 -17.56
N THR A 564 27.21 -28.27 -17.00
CA THR A 564 25.84 -28.34 -17.54
C THR A 564 25.75 -27.63 -18.88
N ASP A 565 24.72 -27.94 -19.65
CA ASP A 565 24.50 -27.30 -20.95
C ASP A 565 24.23 -25.79 -20.78
N ALA A 566 23.54 -25.37 -19.71
CA ALA A 566 23.37 -23.96 -19.38
C ALA A 566 24.71 -23.25 -19.12
N MET A 567 25.63 -23.87 -18.36
CA MET A 567 26.97 -23.31 -18.15
C MET A 567 27.79 -23.20 -19.45
N LYS A 568 27.64 -24.14 -20.40
CA LYS A 568 28.31 -24.07 -21.72
C LYS A 568 27.77 -22.93 -22.57
N LYS A 569 26.47 -22.65 -22.46
CA LYS A 569 25.76 -21.60 -23.20
C LYS A 569 26.02 -20.21 -22.62
N GLY A 570 26.26 -20.12 -21.32
CA GLY A 570 26.47 -18.86 -20.59
C GLY A 570 25.16 -18.20 -20.14
N VAL A 571 25.26 -17.07 -19.44
CA VAL A 571 24.09 -16.33 -18.93
C VAL A 571 23.17 -15.92 -20.08
N GLN A 572 21.90 -16.28 -19.98
CA GLN A 572 20.87 -15.96 -20.96
C GLN A 572 19.97 -14.82 -20.45
N LYS A 573 19.39 -14.07 -21.40
CA LYS A 573 18.35 -13.07 -21.12
C LYS A 573 16.97 -13.72 -21.11
N LEU A 574 16.03 -13.12 -20.39
CA LEU A 574 14.62 -13.49 -20.48
C LEU A 574 14.07 -13.19 -21.88
N GLN A 575 13.18 -14.06 -22.34
CA GLN A 575 12.41 -13.89 -23.57
C GLN A 575 10.97 -13.51 -23.21
N PRO A 576 10.22 -12.82 -24.08
CA PRO A 576 8.79 -12.66 -23.92
C PRO A 576 8.12 -14.00 -23.62
N ASP A 577 7.13 -14.01 -22.74
CA ASP A 577 6.32 -15.21 -22.51
C ASP A 577 5.59 -15.63 -23.80
N LEU A 578 5.17 -16.89 -23.88
CA LEU A 578 4.63 -17.52 -25.09
C LEU A 578 3.40 -16.80 -25.67
N TRP A 579 2.67 -16.07 -24.82
CA TRP A 579 1.49 -15.30 -25.20
C TRP A 579 1.80 -13.83 -25.53
N MET A 580 2.99 -13.32 -25.28
CA MET A 580 3.32 -11.90 -25.45
C MET A 580 3.69 -11.56 -26.91
N ASP A 581 3.13 -10.45 -27.43
CA ASP A 581 3.52 -9.88 -28.73
C ASP A 581 4.72 -8.92 -28.59
N ALA A 582 5.81 -9.40 -28.01
CA ALA A 582 7.05 -8.63 -27.91
C ALA A 582 8.15 -9.23 -28.80
N ASP A 583 8.93 -8.36 -29.43
CA ASP A 583 10.10 -8.77 -30.18
C ASP A 583 11.19 -9.21 -29.21
N ALA A 584 11.62 -10.47 -29.31
CA ALA A 584 12.59 -11.05 -28.39
C ALA A 584 13.97 -10.36 -28.42
N GLU A 585 14.32 -9.62 -29.49
CA GLU A 585 15.59 -8.88 -29.55
C GLU A 585 15.52 -7.55 -28.77
N ASN A 586 14.33 -6.95 -28.65
CA ASN A 586 14.10 -5.65 -28.00
C ASN A 586 13.26 -5.75 -26.71
N TYR A 587 13.02 -6.95 -26.21
CA TYR A 587 12.26 -7.16 -24.98
C TYR A 587 13.05 -6.73 -23.75
N ASP A 588 12.47 -5.84 -22.96
CA ASP A 588 13.00 -5.41 -21.67
C ASP A 588 12.07 -5.89 -20.53
N PRO A 589 12.49 -6.89 -19.74
CA PRO A 589 11.73 -7.36 -18.59
C PRO A 589 11.41 -6.26 -17.57
N ALA A 590 12.22 -5.19 -17.50
CA ALA A 590 11.97 -4.09 -16.57
C ALA A 590 10.72 -3.27 -16.93
N GLN A 591 10.17 -3.43 -18.14
CA GLN A 591 8.96 -2.77 -18.61
C GLN A 591 7.71 -3.66 -18.51
N ALA A 592 7.80 -4.84 -17.90
CA ALA A 592 6.67 -5.75 -17.77
C ALA A 592 5.56 -5.14 -16.87
N GLU A 593 4.34 -5.04 -17.41
CA GLU A 593 3.16 -4.65 -16.63
C GLU A 593 2.56 -5.84 -15.86
N GLY A 594 1.72 -5.54 -14.87
CA GLY A 594 0.96 -6.59 -14.17
C GLY A 594 -0.09 -7.22 -15.08
N PHE A 595 -0.32 -8.52 -14.92
CA PHE A 595 -1.30 -9.25 -15.70
C PHE A 595 -2.73 -8.78 -15.37
N SER A 596 -3.38 -8.10 -16.33
CA SER A 596 -4.77 -7.65 -16.19
C SER A 596 -5.73 -8.56 -16.95
N TYR A 597 -6.77 -9.07 -16.26
CA TYR A 597 -7.83 -9.83 -16.92
C TYR A 597 -8.55 -8.98 -17.97
N LEU A 598 -8.73 -7.68 -17.71
CA LEU A 598 -9.45 -6.76 -18.59
C LEU A 598 -8.66 -6.44 -19.86
N LYS A 599 -7.33 -6.33 -19.76
CA LYS A 599 -6.45 -6.07 -20.90
C LYS A 599 -6.15 -7.34 -21.70
N GLU A 600 -6.02 -8.49 -21.04
CA GLU A 600 -5.48 -9.70 -21.67
C GLU A 600 -6.55 -10.75 -22.02
N VAL A 601 -7.52 -11.00 -21.13
CA VAL A 601 -8.46 -12.13 -21.27
C VAL A 601 -9.82 -11.67 -21.80
N GLN A 602 -10.39 -10.59 -21.28
CA GLN A 602 -11.70 -10.10 -21.70
C GLN A 602 -11.78 -9.84 -23.22
N PRO A 603 -10.76 -9.24 -23.89
CA PRO A 603 -10.83 -9.02 -25.33
C PRO A 603 -10.92 -10.31 -26.16
N ILE A 604 -10.28 -11.39 -25.69
CA ILE A 604 -10.38 -12.72 -26.32
C ILE A 604 -11.82 -13.24 -26.22
N LEU A 605 -12.46 -13.07 -25.06
CA LEU A 605 -13.84 -13.50 -24.85
C LEU A 605 -14.82 -12.67 -25.69
N ASP A 606 -14.63 -11.35 -25.73
CA ASP A 606 -15.46 -10.43 -26.51
C ASP A 606 -15.41 -10.75 -28.01
N GLN A 607 -14.25 -11.17 -28.52
CA GLN A 607 -14.08 -11.52 -29.91
C GLN A 607 -14.67 -12.89 -30.27
N SER A 608 -14.52 -13.90 -29.39
CA SER A 608 -14.67 -15.30 -29.78
C SER A 608 -15.75 -16.08 -29.01
N CYS A 609 -16.25 -15.55 -27.88
CA CYS A 609 -17.10 -16.31 -26.95
C CYS A 609 -18.51 -15.70 -26.75
N ILE A 610 -18.64 -14.37 -26.71
CA ILE A 610 -19.89 -13.72 -26.30
C ILE A 610 -21.08 -13.97 -27.23
N GLU A 611 -20.86 -14.31 -28.52
CA GLU A 611 -21.96 -14.62 -29.44
C GLU A 611 -22.80 -15.82 -28.94
N CYS A 612 -22.14 -16.80 -28.31
CA CYS A 612 -22.78 -17.98 -27.72
C CYS A 612 -22.96 -17.90 -26.19
N HIS A 613 -22.21 -17.02 -25.53
CA HIS A 613 -22.20 -16.79 -24.08
C HIS A 613 -22.67 -15.37 -23.75
N ASN A 614 -23.98 -15.13 -23.85
CA ASN A 614 -24.61 -13.82 -23.62
C ASN A 614 -25.83 -13.85 -22.69
N ASP A 615 -26.08 -14.97 -22.00
CA ASP A 615 -27.18 -15.05 -21.04
C ASP A 615 -26.77 -14.48 -19.67
N GLN A 616 -27.02 -13.19 -19.47
CA GLN A 616 -26.67 -12.49 -18.23
C GLN A 616 -27.47 -13.03 -17.03
N ALA A 617 -28.72 -13.44 -17.23
CA ALA A 617 -29.57 -13.93 -16.14
C ALA A 617 -28.99 -15.20 -15.51
N LEU A 618 -28.54 -16.14 -16.36
CA LEU A 618 -27.85 -17.35 -15.89
C LEU A 618 -26.53 -17.03 -15.18
N SER A 619 -25.78 -16.03 -15.62
CA SER A 619 -24.55 -15.61 -14.94
C SER A 619 -24.82 -15.01 -13.56
N PHE A 620 -25.79 -14.10 -13.44
CA PHE A 620 -26.18 -13.51 -12.14
C PHE A 620 -26.69 -14.58 -11.16
N GLU A 621 -27.48 -15.54 -11.65
CA GLU A 621 -27.89 -16.71 -10.86
C GLU A 621 -26.68 -17.53 -10.41
N ALA A 622 -25.74 -17.81 -11.32
CA ALA A 622 -24.56 -18.62 -11.04
C ALA A 622 -23.65 -18.00 -9.98
N ILE A 623 -23.54 -16.66 -9.92
CA ILE A 623 -22.72 -15.95 -8.94
C ILE A 623 -23.50 -15.52 -7.68
N GLY A 624 -24.81 -15.80 -7.63
CA GLY A 624 -25.68 -15.41 -6.52
C GLY A 624 -25.81 -13.89 -6.33
N ALA A 625 -25.68 -13.11 -7.40
CA ALA A 625 -25.76 -11.64 -7.35
C ALA A 625 -27.06 -11.12 -7.95
N ASP A 626 -27.55 -10.00 -7.42
CA ASP A 626 -28.71 -9.29 -7.97
C ASP A 626 -28.26 -8.40 -9.14
N PRO A 627 -28.90 -8.48 -10.33
CA PRO A 627 -28.62 -7.58 -11.45
C PRO A 627 -28.95 -6.10 -11.18
N SER A 628 -29.61 -5.75 -10.07
CA SER A 628 -29.99 -4.37 -9.73
C SER A 628 -28.81 -3.40 -9.46
N GLY A 629 -27.56 -3.89 -9.39
CA GLY A 629 -26.35 -3.09 -9.14
C GLY A 629 -25.54 -2.70 -10.40
N GLN A 630 -26.03 -2.96 -11.61
CA GLN A 630 -25.32 -2.70 -12.86
C GLN A 630 -24.97 -1.22 -13.07
N LYS A 631 -23.79 -0.93 -13.64
CA LYS A 631 -23.57 0.34 -14.34
C LYS A 631 -24.56 0.39 -15.53
N ILE A 632 -25.25 1.51 -15.68
CA ILE A 632 -26.21 1.72 -16.76
C ILE A 632 -25.44 1.65 -18.09
N ASP A 633 -25.76 0.68 -18.94
CA ASP A 633 -25.31 0.70 -20.33
C ASP A 633 -26.13 1.75 -21.08
N THR A 634 -25.60 2.97 -21.13
CA THR A 634 -26.21 4.14 -21.79
C THR A 634 -26.20 4.02 -23.32
N THR A 635 -25.52 3.02 -23.89
CA THR A 635 -25.49 2.80 -25.35
C THR A 635 -26.70 2.02 -25.86
N ARG A 636 -27.44 1.38 -24.95
CA ARG A 636 -28.62 0.56 -25.27
C ARG A 636 -29.93 1.35 -25.07
N GLU A 637 -30.89 1.10 -25.97
CA GLU A 637 -32.19 1.78 -25.98
C GLU A 637 -32.99 1.49 -24.70
N GLN A 638 -33.50 2.54 -24.06
CA GLN A 638 -34.40 2.47 -22.91
C GLN A 638 -35.85 2.73 -23.37
N ILE A 639 -36.76 1.84 -22.99
CA ILE A 639 -38.18 1.91 -23.34
C ILE A 639 -38.95 2.55 -22.17
N PRO A 640 -39.61 3.70 -22.35
CA PRO A 640 -40.37 4.33 -21.27
C PRO A 640 -41.68 3.58 -20.99
N LEU A 641 -41.89 3.22 -19.73
CA LEU A 641 -43.21 2.86 -19.19
C LEU A 641 -43.99 4.11 -18.75
N VAL A 642 -43.27 5.09 -18.21
CA VAL A 642 -43.73 6.46 -17.97
C VAL A 642 -42.58 7.39 -18.36
N GLU A 643 -42.78 8.28 -19.33
CA GLU A 643 -41.75 9.24 -19.72
C GLU A 643 -41.60 10.35 -18.66
N SER A 644 -40.38 10.84 -18.46
CA SER A 644 -40.14 12.10 -17.77
C SER A 644 -40.77 13.23 -18.59
N GLY A 645 -41.45 14.19 -17.95
CA GLY A 645 -42.23 15.21 -18.63
C GLY A 645 -43.58 14.70 -19.19
N ALA A 646 -44.03 13.51 -18.79
CA ALA A 646 -45.28 12.94 -19.27
C ALA A 646 -46.49 13.85 -18.99
N GLU A 647 -47.41 13.89 -19.95
CA GLU A 647 -48.72 14.52 -19.81
C GLU A 647 -49.71 13.59 -19.11
N GLY A 648 -50.77 14.15 -18.50
CA GLY A 648 -51.90 13.35 -18.02
C GLY A 648 -51.65 12.68 -16.67
N TRP A 649 -50.93 13.35 -15.77
CA TRP A 649 -50.87 13.00 -14.35
C TRP A 649 -52.12 13.51 -13.65
N THR A 650 -52.79 12.70 -12.83
CA THR A 650 -53.82 13.21 -11.91
C THR A 650 -53.13 13.71 -10.64
N TYR A 651 -53.50 14.91 -10.16
CA TYR A 651 -52.82 15.52 -9.02
C TYR A 651 -53.75 16.31 -8.09
N THR A 652 -53.33 16.39 -6.82
CA THR A 652 -53.89 17.32 -5.83
C THR A 652 -52.79 17.89 -4.95
N VAL A 653 -53.05 19.04 -4.35
CA VAL A 653 -52.14 19.73 -3.43
C VAL A 653 -52.86 19.93 -2.10
N GLU A 654 -52.30 19.38 -1.02
CA GLU A 654 -52.93 19.37 0.29
C GLU A 654 -52.00 19.91 1.37
N ASN A 655 -52.55 20.65 2.33
CA ASN A 655 -51.77 21.17 3.47
C ASN A 655 -51.50 20.10 4.54
N ASN A 656 -52.24 18.99 4.52
CA ASN A 656 -52.07 17.87 5.43
C ASN A 656 -51.88 16.57 4.65
N PRO A 657 -51.21 15.56 5.23
CA PRO A 657 -51.10 14.25 4.59
C PRO A 657 -52.46 13.63 4.26
N LEU A 658 -52.62 13.08 3.05
CA LEU A 658 -53.77 12.26 2.69
C LEU A 658 -53.79 10.97 3.52
N PRO A 659 -54.97 10.41 3.81
CA PRO A 659 -55.07 9.13 4.49
C PRO A 659 -54.40 8.03 3.66
N ILE A 660 -53.84 7.02 4.36
CA ILE A 660 -53.31 5.80 3.75
C ILE A 660 -54.38 5.19 2.81
N GLY A 661 -53.97 4.87 1.58
CA GLY A 661 -54.81 4.24 0.56
C GLY A 661 -54.99 5.09 -0.71
N TRP A 662 -54.54 6.35 -0.73
CA TRP A 662 -54.57 7.19 -1.93
C TRP A 662 -53.63 6.67 -3.04
N GLN A 663 -52.56 5.99 -2.65
CA GLN A 663 -51.56 5.40 -3.53
C GLN A 663 -52.02 4.07 -4.16
N ASP A 664 -53.15 3.52 -3.73
CA ASP A 664 -53.67 2.23 -4.23
C ASP A 664 -54.38 2.42 -5.58
N PRO A 665 -54.34 1.44 -6.50
CA PRO A 665 -55.00 1.54 -7.81
C PRO A 665 -56.50 1.88 -7.75
N ASP A 666 -57.22 1.36 -6.76
CA ASP A 666 -58.67 1.51 -6.63
C ASP A 666 -59.12 2.85 -6.00
N PHE A 667 -58.18 3.75 -5.67
CA PHE A 667 -58.53 5.05 -5.09
C PHE A 667 -59.25 5.95 -6.11
N ASP A 668 -60.38 6.50 -5.69
CA ASP A 668 -61.18 7.45 -6.48
C ASP A 668 -60.56 8.86 -6.44
N ASP A 669 -59.77 9.17 -7.45
CA ASP A 669 -59.20 10.50 -7.70
C ASP A 669 -60.00 11.32 -8.73
N SER A 670 -61.27 10.98 -8.98
CA SER A 670 -62.09 11.68 -9.98
C SER A 670 -62.30 13.18 -9.69
N ALA A 671 -62.02 13.61 -8.45
CA ALA A 671 -62.04 15.01 -8.03
C ALA A 671 -60.68 15.74 -8.18
N TRP A 672 -59.61 15.04 -8.57
CA TRP A 672 -58.26 15.60 -8.74
C TRP A 672 -58.12 16.30 -10.08
N GLU A 673 -57.16 17.23 -10.15
CA GLU A 673 -56.84 17.92 -11.39
C GLU A 673 -55.95 17.05 -12.28
N THR A 674 -55.78 17.44 -13.54
CA THR A 674 -54.84 16.79 -14.46
C THR A 674 -53.73 17.77 -14.83
N GLY A 675 -52.48 17.33 -14.76
CA GLY A 675 -51.29 18.12 -15.04
C GLY A 675 -50.30 17.41 -15.95
N LYS A 676 -49.34 18.18 -16.44
CA LYS A 676 -48.15 17.74 -17.17
C LYS A 676 -46.92 17.91 -16.26
N ALA A 677 -46.08 16.89 -16.16
CA ALA A 677 -44.79 17.00 -15.47
C ALA A 677 -43.80 17.83 -16.32
N PRO A 678 -42.81 18.53 -15.74
CA PRO A 678 -42.52 18.63 -14.31
C PRO A 678 -43.54 19.44 -13.51
N PHE A 679 -43.72 19.08 -12.24
CA PHE A 679 -44.51 19.84 -11.28
C PHE A 679 -43.61 20.70 -10.39
N GLY A 680 -43.90 21.99 -10.25
CA GLY A 680 -43.12 22.87 -9.38
C GLY A 680 -43.10 24.32 -9.84
N THR A 681 -42.11 25.07 -9.39
CA THR A 681 -41.89 26.45 -9.84
C THR A 681 -40.88 26.51 -10.98
N PRO A 682 -41.09 27.35 -12.02
CA PRO A 682 -40.22 27.38 -13.21
C PRO A 682 -38.74 27.67 -12.91
N ASP A 683 -38.48 28.40 -11.81
CA ASP A 683 -37.15 28.82 -11.36
C ASP A 683 -36.46 27.81 -10.43
N THR A 684 -37.12 26.70 -10.07
CA THR A 684 -36.52 25.64 -9.26
C THR A 684 -35.74 24.68 -10.17
N PRO A 685 -34.43 24.47 -9.96
CA PRO A 685 -33.64 23.50 -10.73
C PRO A 685 -34.28 22.09 -10.71
N PRO A 686 -34.22 21.30 -11.80
CA PRO A 686 -33.53 21.55 -13.08
C PRO A 686 -34.19 22.59 -14.00
N GLY A 687 -35.33 23.18 -13.61
CA GLY A 687 -36.05 24.20 -14.35
C GLY A 687 -37.10 23.63 -15.31
N GLY A 688 -38.04 24.49 -15.73
CA GLY A 688 -39.02 24.14 -16.77
C GLY A 688 -40.27 23.40 -16.28
N SER A 689 -40.94 23.87 -15.23
CA SER A 689 -42.21 23.27 -14.79
C SER A 689 -43.37 23.56 -15.75
N GLU A 690 -44.13 22.52 -16.08
CA GLU A 690 -45.31 22.58 -16.96
C GLU A 690 -46.60 22.68 -16.14
N THR A 691 -46.61 22.13 -14.92
CA THR A 691 -47.70 22.32 -13.95
C THR A 691 -47.19 23.02 -12.71
N THR A 692 -47.75 24.20 -12.41
CA THR A 692 -47.32 24.98 -11.25
C THR A 692 -47.85 24.39 -9.95
N TRP A 693 -46.94 23.90 -9.12
CA TRP A 693 -47.17 23.58 -7.72
C TRP A 693 -46.37 24.58 -6.87
N SER A 694 -47.04 25.28 -5.94
CA SER A 694 -46.38 26.30 -5.10
C SER A 694 -46.91 26.35 -3.65
N GLY A 695 -46.01 26.51 -2.69
CA GLY A 695 -46.29 26.76 -1.26
C GLY A 695 -45.82 25.64 -0.33
N ASN A 696 -45.87 25.88 0.99
CA ASN A 696 -45.57 24.87 2.01
C ASN A 696 -46.78 23.93 2.18
N ASN A 697 -46.87 22.96 1.29
CA ASN A 697 -47.94 21.97 1.19
C ASN A 697 -47.37 20.71 0.53
N ARG A 698 -48.16 19.66 0.40
CA ARG A 698 -47.75 18.38 -0.18
C ARG A 698 -48.44 18.16 -1.51
N LEU A 699 -47.65 17.83 -2.53
CA LEU A 699 -48.14 17.40 -3.83
C LEU A 699 -48.33 15.88 -3.81
N TYR A 700 -49.45 15.46 -4.41
CA TYR A 700 -49.73 14.06 -4.73
C TYR A 700 -50.01 13.96 -6.22
N ILE A 701 -49.28 13.09 -6.91
CA ILE A 701 -49.47 12.81 -8.33
C ILE A 701 -49.67 11.32 -8.56
N ARG A 702 -50.50 10.97 -9.55
CA ARG A 702 -50.83 9.60 -9.95
C ARG A 702 -50.80 9.50 -11.48
N LYS A 703 -50.26 8.39 -11.98
CA LYS A 703 -50.15 8.09 -13.41
C LYS A 703 -50.34 6.60 -13.65
N THR A 704 -51.25 6.25 -14.55
CA THR A 704 -51.42 4.86 -14.98
C THR A 704 -50.61 4.58 -16.23
N PHE A 705 -50.14 3.34 -16.36
CA PHE A 705 -49.48 2.78 -17.53
C PHE A 705 -49.85 1.30 -17.67
N THR A 706 -49.64 0.69 -18.83
CA THR A 706 -50.04 -0.70 -19.11
C THR A 706 -48.83 -1.55 -19.48
N VAL A 707 -48.79 -2.77 -18.94
CA VAL A 707 -47.82 -3.82 -19.31
C VAL A 707 -48.58 -4.92 -20.04
N GLU A 708 -48.25 -5.17 -21.31
CA GLU A 708 -48.99 -6.13 -22.16
C GLU A 708 -48.60 -7.59 -21.91
N ASP A 709 -47.32 -7.86 -21.66
CA ASP A 709 -46.78 -9.21 -21.42
C ASP A 709 -45.71 -9.13 -20.31
N LEU A 710 -46.09 -9.54 -19.10
CA LEU A 710 -45.16 -9.51 -17.95
C LEU A 710 -44.12 -10.64 -18.04
N ASP A 711 -44.45 -11.77 -18.68
CA ASP A 711 -43.56 -12.91 -18.82
C ASP A 711 -42.40 -12.60 -19.79
N ALA A 712 -42.66 -11.82 -20.84
CA ALA A 712 -41.62 -11.31 -21.74
C ALA A 712 -40.58 -10.41 -21.04
N LEU A 713 -40.91 -9.87 -19.86
CA LEU A 713 -40.07 -8.92 -19.11
C LEU A 713 -39.35 -9.56 -17.90
N GLN A 714 -39.38 -10.89 -17.75
CA GLN A 714 -38.77 -11.61 -16.61
C GLN A 714 -37.26 -11.29 -16.42
N GLY A 715 -36.56 -10.89 -17.49
CA GLY A 715 -35.15 -10.49 -17.46
C GLY A 715 -34.88 -8.98 -17.61
N ALA A 716 -35.91 -8.13 -17.73
CA ALA A 716 -35.72 -6.69 -17.94
C ALA A 716 -35.08 -6.01 -16.71
N ALA A 717 -34.27 -4.98 -16.97
CA ALA A 717 -33.84 -4.03 -15.95
C ALA A 717 -34.80 -2.83 -15.93
N TYR A 718 -35.08 -2.27 -14.75
CA TYR A 718 -35.96 -1.12 -14.59
C TYR A 718 -35.25 0.04 -13.93
N PHE A 719 -35.41 1.21 -14.52
CA PHE A 719 -34.74 2.44 -14.12
C PHE A 719 -35.78 3.53 -13.86
N MET A 720 -35.48 4.40 -12.90
CA MET A 720 -36.28 5.59 -12.63
C MET A 720 -35.44 6.82 -12.85
N ASN A 721 -35.83 7.65 -13.80
CA ASN A 721 -35.24 8.96 -13.99
C ASN A 721 -36.03 9.98 -13.18
N ILE A 722 -35.46 10.53 -12.11
CA ILE A 722 -36.17 11.39 -11.15
C ILE A 722 -35.40 12.69 -10.89
N ALA A 723 -36.11 13.80 -10.78
CA ALA A 723 -35.61 15.08 -10.28
C ALA A 723 -36.62 15.59 -9.24
N TYR A 724 -36.16 16.04 -8.07
CA TYR A 724 -37.06 16.41 -6.99
C TYR A 724 -36.45 17.47 -6.06
N ASP A 725 -37.30 18.31 -5.48
CA ASP A 725 -36.96 19.21 -4.39
C ASP A 725 -37.80 18.86 -3.16
N GLU A 726 -37.11 18.53 -2.07
CA GLU A 726 -37.54 17.83 -0.84
C GLU A 726 -37.89 16.34 -0.98
N SER A 727 -38.16 15.67 0.15
CA SER A 727 -38.26 14.21 0.27
C SER A 727 -39.44 13.59 -0.52
N PRO A 728 -39.21 12.94 -1.69
CA PRO A 728 -40.26 12.26 -2.42
C PRO A 728 -40.47 10.84 -1.85
N ILE A 729 -41.69 10.34 -1.98
CA ILE A 729 -41.99 8.91 -1.79
C ILE A 729 -42.75 8.44 -3.03
N VAL A 730 -42.20 7.43 -3.70
CA VAL A 730 -42.70 6.87 -4.95
C VAL A 730 -43.28 5.49 -4.67
N TYR A 731 -44.47 5.24 -5.19
CA TYR A 731 -45.24 4.02 -5.03
C TYR A 731 -45.54 3.39 -6.39
N LEU A 732 -45.45 2.07 -6.46
CA LEU A 732 -45.96 1.28 -7.57
C LEU A 732 -47.05 0.35 -7.05
N ASN A 733 -48.27 0.49 -7.55
CA ASN A 733 -49.42 -0.32 -7.15
C ASN A 733 -49.65 -0.37 -5.62
N GLY A 734 -49.40 0.75 -4.93
CA GLY A 734 -49.57 0.93 -3.49
C GLY A 734 -48.34 0.64 -2.62
N GLU A 735 -47.29 0.04 -3.19
CA GLU A 735 -46.06 -0.34 -2.47
C GLU A 735 -44.93 0.67 -2.74
N VAL A 736 -44.15 1.03 -1.72
CA VAL A 736 -43.03 1.96 -1.85
C VAL A 736 -41.92 1.32 -2.69
N ILE A 737 -41.50 2.00 -3.76
CA ILE A 737 -40.40 1.57 -4.63
C ILE A 737 -39.17 2.49 -4.56
N PHE A 738 -39.36 3.73 -4.09
CA PHE A 738 -38.26 4.68 -3.88
C PHE A 738 -38.67 5.73 -2.84
N SER A 739 -37.72 6.14 -2.02
CA SER A 739 -37.85 7.31 -1.13
C SER A 739 -36.48 7.94 -0.95
N ALA A 740 -36.43 9.26 -0.89
CA ALA A 740 -35.20 9.97 -0.61
C ALA A 740 -35.45 11.14 0.34
N ASP A 741 -34.37 11.68 0.90
CA ASP A 741 -34.38 12.88 1.72
C ASP A 741 -33.58 14.00 1.05
N GLY A 742 -33.98 15.25 1.31
CA GLY A 742 -33.35 16.42 0.70
C GLY A 742 -33.84 16.66 -0.73
N TYR A 743 -33.01 17.28 -1.56
CA TYR A 743 -33.35 17.67 -2.94
C TYR A 743 -32.20 17.32 -3.88
N ILE A 744 -32.53 17.17 -5.17
CA ILE A 744 -31.58 17.07 -6.27
C ILE A 744 -31.93 18.13 -7.32
N THR A 745 -30.92 18.84 -7.81
CA THR A 745 -31.10 19.96 -8.75
C THR A 745 -31.12 19.52 -10.22
N GLU A 746 -31.00 18.21 -10.46
CA GLU A 746 -30.90 17.57 -11.76
C GLU A 746 -31.57 16.20 -11.76
N TYR A 747 -31.74 15.63 -12.95
CA TYR A 747 -32.28 14.29 -13.12
C TYR A 747 -31.23 13.24 -12.75
N ARG A 748 -31.62 12.31 -11.89
CA ARG A 748 -30.83 11.13 -11.53
C ARG A 748 -31.54 9.87 -12.00
N THR A 749 -30.78 8.96 -12.61
CA THR A 749 -31.27 7.62 -12.94
C THR A 749 -30.96 6.66 -11.81
N GLU A 750 -31.99 6.04 -11.25
CA GLU A 750 -31.90 5.05 -10.17
C GLU A 750 -32.28 3.66 -10.71
N ASN A 751 -31.48 2.63 -10.41
CA ASN A 751 -31.88 1.26 -10.67
C ASN A 751 -32.88 0.80 -9.61
N ILE A 752 -34.11 0.52 -10.03
CA ILE A 752 -35.23 0.09 -9.16
C ILE A 752 -35.77 -1.29 -9.55
N THR A 753 -34.97 -2.08 -10.29
CA THR A 753 -35.35 -3.39 -10.86
C THR A 753 -36.04 -4.30 -9.86
N ALA A 754 -35.44 -4.52 -8.68
CA ALA A 754 -35.99 -5.42 -7.66
C ALA A 754 -37.35 -4.93 -7.10
N ALA A 755 -37.46 -3.62 -6.86
CA ALA A 755 -38.67 -3.01 -6.32
C ALA A 755 -39.82 -2.99 -7.35
N VAL A 756 -39.51 -2.79 -8.63
CA VAL A 756 -40.49 -2.84 -9.71
C VAL A 756 -40.94 -4.26 -9.97
N LYS A 757 -40.02 -5.22 -10.15
CA LYS A 757 -40.36 -6.63 -10.42
C LYS A 757 -41.29 -7.24 -9.36
N LYS A 758 -41.11 -6.87 -8.09
CA LYS A 758 -41.96 -7.33 -6.98
C LYS A 758 -43.42 -6.85 -7.10
N ASN A 759 -43.63 -5.65 -7.64
CA ASN A 759 -44.90 -4.92 -7.52
C ASN A 759 -45.62 -4.69 -8.86
N LEU A 760 -44.91 -4.84 -9.98
CA LEU A 760 -45.44 -4.74 -11.34
C LEU A 760 -46.39 -5.89 -11.65
N ARG A 761 -47.43 -5.62 -12.43
CA ARG A 761 -48.47 -6.60 -12.80
C ARG A 761 -48.75 -6.54 -14.29
N GLU A 762 -49.19 -7.63 -14.88
CA GLU A 762 -49.73 -7.64 -16.24
C GLU A 762 -51.04 -6.82 -16.27
N GLY A 763 -51.21 -6.00 -17.30
CA GLY A 763 -52.32 -5.05 -17.42
C GLY A 763 -51.99 -3.66 -16.86
N GLU A 764 -53.00 -2.98 -16.32
CA GLU A 764 -52.87 -1.60 -15.83
C GLU A 764 -52.12 -1.54 -14.49
N ASN A 765 -51.17 -0.60 -14.40
CA ASN A 765 -50.35 -0.31 -13.24
C ASN A 765 -50.46 1.16 -12.87
N LEU A 766 -50.28 1.47 -11.59
CA LEU A 766 -50.31 2.83 -11.05
C LEU A 766 -48.95 3.22 -10.47
N LEU A 767 -48.35 4.29 -11.01
CA LEU A 767 -47.25 5.03 -10.41
C LEU A 767 -47.83 6.22 -9.62
N ALA A 768 -47.53 6.30 -8.34
CA ALA A 768 -48.00 7.39 -7.47
C ALA A 768 -46.83 8.01 -6.72
N VAL A 769 -46.82 9.34 -6.56
CA VAL A 769 -45.73 10.06 -5.88
C VAL A 769 -46.31 11.08 -4.91
N SER A 770 -45.73 11.17 -3.72
CA SER A 770 -45.97 12.28 -2.80
C SER A 770 -44.69 13.02 -2.52
N VAL A 771 -44.72 14.36 -2.59
CA VAL A 771 -43.59 15.23 -2.27
C VAL A 771 -44.07 16.33 -1.34
N GLN A 772 -43.47 16.42 -0.15
CA GLN A 772 -43.72 17.56 0.73
C GLN A 772 -42.88 18.73 0.26
N ASN A 773 -43.41 19.94 0.29
CA ASN A 773 -42.60 21.15 0.37
C ASN A 773 -42.76 21.76 1.78
N THR A 774 -41.65 22.06 2.46
CA THR A 774 -41.56 22.71 3.76
C THR A 774 -41.04 24.13 3.63
N TYR A 775 -39.98 24.36 2.84
CA TYR A 775 -39.40 25.68 2.58
C TYR A 775 -38.40 25.64 1.42
N GLY A 776 -38.44 26.62 0.52
CA GLY A 776 -37.46 26.78 -0.54
C GLY A 776 -38.07 26.64 -1.92
N GLY A 777 -37.35 25.98 -2.84
CA GLY A 777 -37.89 25.60 -4.14
C GLY A 777 -38.95 24.50 -4.00
N GLN A 778 -39.56 24.12 -5.12
CA GLN A 778 -40.28 22.86 -5.21
C GLN A 778 -40.25 22.34 -6.63
N PHE A 779 -39.98 21.04 -6.77
CA PHE A 779 -39.88 20.38 -8.06
C PHE A 779 -40.14 18.88 -7.89
N ILE A 780 -40.81 18.27 -8.85
CA ILE A 780 -40.81 16.83 -9.05
C ILE A 780 -41.07 16.52 -10.54
N ASP A 781 -40.21 15.68 -11.10
CA ASP A 781 -40.47 14.93 -12.32
C ASP A 781 -39.94 13.52 -12.15
N ILE A 782 -40.61 12.57 -12.77
CA ILE A 782 -40.31 11.16 -12.68
C ILE A 782 -40.67 10.47 -14.00
N GLY A 783 -39.72 9.69 -14.52
CA GLY A 783 -39.97 8.71 -15.55
C GLY A 783 -39.58 7.31 -15.07
N LEU A 784 -40.33 6.31 -15.50
CA LEU A 784 -40.07 4.90 -15.28
C LEU A 784 -39.74 4.26 -16.62
N TYR A 785 -38.56 3.66 -16.73
CA TYR A 785 -38.04 3.07 -17.96
C TYR A 785 -37.72 1.60 -17.72
N LEU A 786 -37.85 0.79 -18.77
CA LEU A 786 -37.33 -0.55 -18.81
C LEU A 786 -36.28 -0.66 -19.90
N GLN A 787 -35.35 -1.58 -19.71
CA GLN A 787 -34.45 -2.05 -20.73
C GLN A 787 -34.72 -3.54 -20.91
N GLU A 788 -35.05 -3.94 -22.13
CA GLU A 788 -35.39 -5.33 -22.42
C GLU A 788 -34.20 -6.25 -22.08
N PRO A 789 -34.48 -7.48 -21.60
CA PRO A 789 -33.43 -8.46 -21.47
C PRO A 789 -32.78 -8.72 -22.82
N VAL A 790 -31.48 -9.02 -22.81
CA VAL A 790 -30.85 -9.66 -23.97
C VAL A 790 -31.48 -11.04 -24.11
N VAL A 791 -32.50 -11.15 -24.95
CA VAL A 791 -33.12 -12.46 -25.25
C VAL A 791 -32.17 -13.19 -26.17
N SER A 792 -31.53 -14.25 -25.67
CA SER A 792 -30.74 -15.12 -26.54
C SER A 792 -31.67 -15.80 -27.53
N SER A 793 -31.46 -15.52 -28.82
CA SER A 793 -31.91 -16.44 -29.84
C SER A 793 -30.98 -17.64 -29.79
N THR A 794 -31.49 -18.77 -29.27
CA THR A 794 -30.91 -20.13 -29.23
C THR A 794 -30.15 -20.51 -27.96
N GLY A 795 -30.74 -21.40 -27.14
CA GLY A 795 -30.06 -22.36 -26.24
C GLY A 795 -28.83 -21.90 -25.44
N ALA A 796 -28.71 -20.63 -25.10
CA ALA A 796 -27.47 -20.01 -24.65
C ALA A 796 -26.99 -20.53 -23.29
N GLN A 797 -25.67 -20.59 -23.14
CA GLN A 797 -25.00 -20.75 -21.85
C GLN A 797 -24.80 -19.35 -21.22
N PHE A 798 -24.50 -19.29 -19.92
CA PHE A 798 -24.21 -18.06 -19.16
C PHE A 798 -23.38 -17.01 -19.94
N SER A 799 -23.56 -15.73 -19.63
CA SER A 799 -22.84 -14.60 -20.25
C SER A 799 -21.36 -14.53 -19.84
N LEU A 800 -20.52 -14.27 -20.85
CA LEU A 800 -19.09 -13.91 -20.74
C LEU A 800 -18.83 -12.45 -21.18
N GLU A 801 -19.86 -11.64 -21.32
CA GLU A 801 -19.73 -10.22 -21.63
C GLU A 801 -18.98 -9.48 -20.51
N GLY A 802 -18.28 -8.40 -20.87
CA GLY A 802 -17.62 -7.46 -19.94
C GLY A 802 -18.57 -6.61 -19.10
N VAL A 803 -19.74 -7.13 -18.72
CA VAL A 803 -20.74 -6.42 -17.90
C VAL A 803 -20.20 -6.24 -16.50
N THR A 804 -20.13 -4.99 -16.05
CA THR A 804 -19.60 -4.66 -14.73
C THR A 804 -20.57 -5.02 -13.60
N VAL A 805 -20.03 -5.62 -12.54
CA VAL A 805 -20.72 -5.96 -11.29
C VAL A 805 -19.93 -5.37 -10.11
N PRO A 806 -20.57 -4.57 -9.24
CA PRO A 806 -19.86 -3.91 -8.15
C PRO A 806 -19.50 -4.86 -7.01
N GLY A 807 -18.23 -4.85 -6.59
CA GLY A 807 -17.78 -5.32 -5.28
C GLY A 807 -17.92 -4.21 -4.24
N GLN A 808 -18.71 -4.45 -3.19
CA GLN A 808 -19.05 -3.42 -2.19
C GLN A 808 -17.91 -3.22 -1.18
N ARG A 809 -17.46 -4.31 -0.55
CA ARG A 809 -16.35 -4.27 0.42
C ARG A 809 -15.01 -4.12 -0.27
N GLU A 810 -14.85 -4.74 -1.45
CA GLU A 810 -13.62 -4.74 -2.23
C GLU A 810 -13.34 -3.39 -2.91
N LYS A 811 -14.37 -2.55 -3.05
CA LYS A 811 -14.32 -1.25 -3.74
C LYS A 811 -13.79 -1.36 -5.17
N MET A 812 -14.26 -2.38 -5.88
CA MET A 812 -13.82 -2.70 -7.23
C MET A 812 -15.01 -3.02 -8.12
N ASP A 813 -14.91 -2.63 -9.38
CA ASP A 813 -15.83 -2.99 -10.45
C ASP A 813 -15.33 -4.27 -11.15
N TYR A 814 -15.89 -5.44 -10.80
CA TYR A 814 -15.59 -6.71 -11.48
C TYR A 814 -16.33 -6.81 -12.81
N VAL A 815 -15.88 -7.66 -13.74
CA VAL A 815 -16.71 -8.08 -14.88
C VAL A 815 -17.34 -9.45 -14.63
N LEU A 816 -18.54 -9.65 -15.17
CA LEU A 816 -19.36 -10.85 -14.98
C LEU A 816 -18.64 -12.11 -15.44
N SER A 817 -17.93 -12.05 -16.58
CA SER A 817 -17.14 -13.16 -17.13
C SER A 817 -16.09 -13.68 -16.13
N TYR A 818 -15.37 -12.77 -15.47
CA TYR A 818 -14.35 -13.11 -14.47
C TYR A 818 -14.99 -13.86 -13.31
N LEU A 819 -16.06 -13.30 -12.72
CA LEU A 819 -16.75 -13.91 -11.59
C LEU A 819 -17.33 -15.30 -11.92
N VAL A 820 -17.85 -15.48 -13.13
CA VAL A 820 -18.38 -16.79 -13.54
C VAL A 820 -17.25 -17.81 -13.75
N LEU A 821 -16.18 -17.43 -14.44
CA LEU A 821 -15.05 -18.33 -14.71
C LEU A 821 -14.32 -18.72 -13.43
N THR A 822 -14.17 -17.81 -12.46
CA THR A 822 -13.62 -18.12 -11.14
C THR A 822 -14.62 -18.83 -10.22
N GLY A 823 -15.82 -19.15 -10.70
CA GLY A 823 -16.87 -19.79 -9.90
C GLY A 823 -17.25 -18.99 -8.66
N SER A 824 -17.10 -17.68 -8.70
CA SER A 824 -17.26 -16.79 -7.55
C SER A 824 -18.69 -16.76 -7.06
N GLN A 825 -18.84 -16.66 -5.74
CA GLN A 825 -20.14 -16.52 -5.08
C GLN A 825 -20.20 -15.20 -4.31
N ASN A 826 -21.30 -14.48 -4.48
CA ASN A 826 -21.60 -13.30 -3.67
C ASN A 826 -21.99 -13.76 -2.26
N THR A 827 -21.24 -13.32 -1.26
CA THR A 827 -21.48 -13.66 0.15
C THR A 827 -22.39 -12.66 0.86
N GLY A 828 -22.90 -11.65 0.13
CA GLY A 828 -23.65 -10.50 0.65
C GLY A 828 -22.76 -9.33 1.05
N VAL A 829 -21.44 -9.54 1.17
CA VAL A 829 -20.46 -8.48 1.48
C VAL A 829 -19.33 -8.38 0.44
N GLN A 830 -19.07 -9.44 -0.32
CA GLN A 830 -17.98 -9.53 -1.30
C GLN A 830 -18.18 -10.74 -2.24
N TYR A 831 -17.27 -10.94 -3.19
CA TYR A 831 -17.14 -12.15 -4.00
C TYR A 831 -16.02 -13.06 -3.50
N LEU A 832 -16.36 -14.34 -3.28
CA LEU A 832 -15.40 -15.40 -2.92
C LEU A 832 -15.22 -16.35 -4.09
N GLY A 833 -14.01 -16.40 -4.66
CA GLY A 833 -13.65 -17.30 -5.75
C GLY A 833 -13.52 -18.74 -5.27
N ASN A 834 -13.87 -19.68 -6.15
CA ASN A 834 -13.73 -21.11 -5.90
C ASN A 834 -12.54 -21.69 -6.70
N PRO A 835 -11.38 -21.95 -6.05
CA PRO A 835 -10.16 -22.38 -6.72
C PRO A 835 -10.24 -23.76 -7.38
N GLU A 836 -11.26 -24.54 -7.04
CA GLU A 836 -11.59 -25.80 -7.68
C GLU A 836 -13.05 -25.75 -8.16
N ASN A 837 -13.26 -25.25 -9.37
CA ASN A 837 -14.58 -25.15 -9.98
C ASN A 837 -14.65 -25.85 -11.34
N GLN A 838 -15.86 -25.91 -11.92
CA GLN A 838 -16.12 -26.67 -13.14
C GLN A 838 -15.43 -26.12 -14.42
N TYR A 839 -14.85 -24.93 -14.36
CA TYR A 839 -14.21 -24.26 -15.49
C TYR A 839 -12.68 -24.25 -15.34
N ILE A 840 -12.17 -23.73 -14.23
CA ILE A 840 -10.74 -23.54 -14.01
C ILE A 840 -10.34 -23.99 -12.61
N HIS A 841 -9.10 -24.46 -12.49
CA HIS A 841 -8.45 -24.80 -11.23
C HIS A 841 -7.18 -23.95 -11.08
N TRP A 842 -7.00 -23.28 -9.96
CA TRP A 842 -5.78 -22.47 -9.70
C TRP A 842 -5.22 -22.73 -8.30
N ILE A 843 -4.00 -22.22 -8.04
CA ILE A 843 -3.40 -22.28 -6.71
C ILE A 843 -4.09 -21.26 -5.81
N SER A 844 -4.85 -21.73 -4.83
CA SER A 844 -5.52 -20.85 -3.87
C SER A 844 -4.50 -20.08 -3.04
N SER A 845 -4.69 -18.77 -2.89
CA SER A 845 -3.92 -17.94 -1.96
C SER A 845 -4.11 -18.31 -0.48
N MET A 846 -5.04 -19.22 -0.18
CA MET A 846 -5.33 -19.73 1.17
C MET A 846 -5.01 -21.21 1.35
N SER A 847 -4.25 -21.80 0.42
CA SER A 847 -3.81 -23.19 0.48
C SER A 847 -2.67 -23.41 1.49
N ASP A 848 -2.44 -24.67 1.87
CA ASP A 848 -1.51 -25.04 2.94
C ASP A 848 -0.03 -24.72 2.62
N CYS A 849 0.84 -24.74 3.63
CA CYS A 849 2.23 -24.30 3.50
C CYS A 849 3.08 -25.26 2.65
N ALA A 850 2.83 -26.56 2.81
CA ALA A 850 3.56 -27.65 2.18
C ALA A 850 3.60 -27.51 0.65
N ILE A 851 4.72 -27.96 0.06
CA ILE A 851 4.86 -28.03 -1.39
C ILE A 851 3.75 -28.90 -2.03
N MET A 852 3.29 -28.46 -3.21
CA MET A 852 2.28 -29.15 -3.99
C MET A 852 2.92 -30.19 -4.91
N GLU A 853 2.19 -31.27 -5.20
CA GLU A 853 2.63 -32.24 -6.20
C GLU A 853 2.60 -31.61 -7.60
N PRO A 854 3.52 -31.98 -8.51
CA PRO A 854 3.45 -31.56 -9.92
C PRO A 854 2.09 -31.90 -10.54
N TYR A 855 1.58 -31.01 -11.39
CA TYR A 855 0.28 -31.13 -12.05
C TYR A 855 -0.93 -31.21 -11.10
N GLN A 856 -0.79 -30.80 -9.83
CA GLN A 856 -1.91 -30.86 -8.89
C GLN A 856 -3.02 -29.84 -9.21
N THR A 857 -2.68 -28.68 -9.77
CA THR A 857 -3.63 -27.61 -10.12
C THR A 857 -3.08 -26.75 -11.28
N GLY A 858 -3.81 -25.72 -11.70
CA GLY A 858 -3.44 -24.81 -12.77
C GLY A 858 -4.10 -25.13 -14.11
N SER A 859 -3.55 -24.55 -15.17
CA SER A 859 -4.00 -24.70 -16.57
C SER A 859 -4.08 -26.16 -17.00
N THR A 860 -3.12 -26.99 -16.60
CA THR A 860 -3.07 -28.43 -16.91
C THR A 860 -4.22 -29.24 -16.31
N GLN A 861 -4.80 -28.77 -15.20
CA GLN A 861 -5.94 -29.41 -14.54
C GLN A 861 -7.27 -28.72 -14.86
N SER A 862 -7.26 -27.62 -15.61
CA SER A 862 -8.43 -26.78 -15.85
C SER A 862 -9.29 -27.32 -17.00
N PRO A 863 -10.57 -27.69 -16.76
CA PRO A 863 -11.46 -28.20 -17.81
C PRO A 863 -11.65 -27.25 -18.99
N LEU A 864 -11.59 -25.93 -18.76
CA LEU A 864 -11.69 -24.90 -19.79
C LEU A 864 -10.56 -25.04 -20.82
N ILE A 865 -9.32 -25.17 -20.38
CA ILE A 865 -8.15 -25.27 -21.29
C ILE A 865 -8.29 -26.47 -22.21
N GLN A 866 -8.72 -27.62 -21.69
CA GLN A 866 -8.96 -28.80 -22.51
C GLN A 866 -10.03 -28.56 -23.57
N ARG A 867 -11.15 -27.90 -23.21
CA ARG A 867 -12.22 -27.58 -24.17
C ARG A 867 -11.75 -26.64 -25.27
N LEU A 868 -10.94 -25.64 -24.93
CA LEU A 868 -10.38 -24.71 -25.90
C LEU A 868 -9.42 -25.43 -26.86
N LYS A 869 -8.55 -26.31 -26.35
CA LYS A 869 -7.68 -27.19 -27.16
C LYS A 869 -8.47 -28.15 -28.07
N ASP A 870 -9.64 -28.60 -27.65
CA ASP A 870 -10.55 -29.42 -28.45
C ASP A 870 -11.27 -28.60 -29.57
N GLY A 871 -11.03 -27.29 -29.65
CA GLY A 871 -11.52 -26.39 -30.70
C GLY A 871 -12.72 -25.54 -30.31
N HIS A 872 -13.13 -25.52 -29.04
CA HIS A 872 -14.19 -24.62 -28.58
C HIS A 872 -13.77 -23.14 -28.71
N GLY A 873 -14.66 -22.28 -29.22
CA GLY A 873 -14.38 -20.86 -29.48
C GLY A 873 -13.47 -20.57 -30.69
N GLY A 874 -12.77 -21.58 -31.23
CA GLY A 874 -11.87 -21.39 -32.38
C GLY A 874 -10.64 -20.52 -32.10
N LEU A 875 -10.22 -20.46 -30.84
CA LEU A 875 -9.08 -19.66 -30.39
C LEU A 875 -7.76 -20.17 -30.97
N SER A 876 -6.84 -19.25 -31.19
CA SER A 876 -5.45 -19.51 -31.53
C SER A 876 -4.68 -20.07 -30.31
N GLU A 877 -3.55 -20.71 -30.59
CA GLU A 877 -2.65 -21.24 -29.54
C GLU A 877 -2.22 -20.13 -28.55
N LYS A 878 -1.90 -18.95 -29.08
CA LYS A 878 -1.53 -17.77 -28.30
C LYS A 878 -2.64 -17.36 -27.33
N GLU A 879 -3.88 -17.26 -27.81
CA GLU A 879 -5.04 -16.90 -26.96
C GLU A 879 -5.28 -17.94 -25.86
N ILE A 880 -5.10 -19.24 -26.16
CA ILE A 880 -5.19 -20.31 -25.17
C ILE A 880 -4.07 -20.17 -24.13
N GLN A 881 -2.84 -19.83 -24.57
CA GLN A 881 -1.70 -19.59 -23.67
C GLN A 881 -1.91 -18.36 -22.78
N THR A 882 -2.54 -17.29 -23.27
CA THR A 882 -2.93 -16.13 -22.44
C THR A 882 -3.87 -16.56 -21.31
N ILE A 883 -4.90 -17.35 -21.63
CA ILE A 883 -5.87 -17.85 -20.64
C ILE A 883 -5.19 -18.84 -19.67
N ALA A 884 -4.29 -19.69 -20.16
CA ALA A 884 -3.52 -20.60 -19.31
C ALA A 884 -2.63 -19.83 -18.33
N ALA A 885 -1.92 -18.79 -18.79
CA ALA A 885 -1.11 -17.92 -17.95
C ALA A 885 -1.96 -17.23 -16.87
N TRP A 886 -3.14 -16.71 -17.22
CA TRP A 886 -4.07 -16.13 -16.24
C TRP A 886 -4.42 -17.10 -15.11
N ILE A 887 -4.75 -18.35 -15.44
CA ILE A 887 -5.06 -19.40 -14.46
C ILE A 887 -3.84 -19.72 -13.60
N ASP A 888 -2.68 -19.92 -14.23
CA ASP A 888 -1.43 -20.31 -13.56
C ASP A 888 -0.93 -19.21 -12.62
N LEU A 889 -1.20 -17.94 -12.92
CA LEU A 889 -0.91 -16.80 -12.06
C LEU A 889 -1.89 -16.67 -10.87
N ALA A 890 -2.70 -17.68 -10.56
CA ALA A 890 -3.74 -17.64 -9.52
C ALA A 890 -4.87 -16.64 -9.82
N ALA A 891 -5.25 -16.53 -11.10
CA ALA A 891 -6.41 -15.77 -11.59
C ALA A 891 -6.48 -14.30 -11.11
N PRO A 892 -5.41 -13.49 -11.30
CA PRO A 892 -5.48 -12.06 -11.00
C PRO A 892 -6.58 -11.40 -11.83
N PHE A 893 -7.26 -10.41 -11.25
CA PHE A 893 -8.22 -9.58 -12.00
C PHE A 893 -7.54 -8.32 -12.52
N ARG A 894 -6.70 -7.69 -11.69
CA ARG A 894 -6.04 -6.41 -11.95
C ARG A 894 -4.54 -6.56 -12.19
N GLY A 895 -4.02 -5.78 -13.12
CA GLY A 895 -2.60 -5.58 -13.37
C GLY A 895 -2.00 -4.41 -12.57
N SER A 896 -2.80 -3.62 -11.84
CA SER A 896 -2.32 -2.61 -10.89
C SER A 896 -3.28 -2.44 -9.72
N TYR A 897 -2.84 -1.81 -8.63
CA TYR A 897 -3.71 -1.46 -7.50
C TYR A 897 -4.67 -0.29 -7.79
N THR A 898 -4.51 0.40 -8.91
CA THR A 898 -5.36 1.54 -9.31
C THR A 898 -6.43 1.17 -10.34
N GLU A 899 -6.33 0.00 -10.98
CA GLU A 899 -7.23 -0.45 -12.04
C GLU A 899 -8.65 -0.78 -11.50
N SER A 900 -9.70 -0.32 -12.20
CA SER A 900 -11.11 -0.65 -11.91
C SER A 900 -11.60 -0.32 -10.49
N ASN A 901 -10.99 0.68 -9.85
CA ASN A 901 -11.34 1.11 -8.49
C ASN A 901 -12.68 1.86 -8.44
N ARG A 902 -13.36 1.74 -7.30
CA ARG A 902 -14.53 2.56 -6.92
C ARG A 902 -14.23 3.46 -5.71
N TRP A 903 -13.02 3.96 -5.63
CA TRP A 903 -12.53 4.70 -4.47
C TRP A 903 -13.07 6.13 -4.45
N GLY A 904 -13.44 6.61 -3.27
CA GLY A 904 -13.83 8.02 -3.07
C GLY A 904 -12.62 8.94 -2.97
N ALA A 905 -12.85 10.26 -3.00
CA ALA A 905 -11.77 11.25 -2.97
C ALA A 905 -10.82 11.11 -1.76
N ASN A 906 -11.34 10.79 -0.57
CA ASN A 906 -10.51 10.58 0.63
C ASN A 906 -9.57 9.36 0.52
N GLU A 907 -9.99 8.32 -0.18
CA GLU A 907 -9.19 7.10 -0.38
C GLU A 907 -8.10 7.33 -1.41
N TRP A 908 -8.42 8.03 -2.49
CA TRP A 908 -7.43 8.49 -3.46
C TRP A 908 -6.37 9.39 -2.82
N ARG A 909 -6.78 10.29 -1.93
CA ARG A 909 -5.85 11.10 -1.13
C ARG A 909 -4.88 10.20 -0.36
N GLU A 910 -5.39 9.25 0.42
CA GLU A 910 -4.55 8.37 1.25
C GLU A 910 -3.59 7.53 0.39
N TYR A 911 -4.08 6.98 -0.72
CA TYR A 911 -3.24 6.22 -1.65
C TYR A 911 -2.12 7.08 -2.24
N THR A 912 -2.45 8.30 -2.68
CA THR A 912 -1.50 9.21 -3.32
C THR A 912 -0.41 9.65 -2.35
N GLU A 913 -0.78 10.02 -1.12
CA GLU A 913 0.19 10.40 -0.09
C GLU A 913 1.18 9.26 0.23
N LYS A 914 0.69 8.02 0.37
CA LYS A 914 1.53 6.85 0.60
C LYS A 914 2.39 6.49 -0.62
N SER A 915 1.85 6.66 -1.83
CA SER A 915 2.60 6.45 -3.08
C SER A 915 3.76 7.42 -3.21
N ASN A 916 3.53 8.71 -2.97
CA ASN A 916 4.57 9.74 -3.00
C ASN A 916 5.64 9.48 -1.94
N LYS A 917 5.23 9.10 -0.73
CA LYS A 917 6.15 8.78 0.35
C LYS A 917 7.01 7.56 0.06
N ARG A 918 6.45 6.53 -0.59
CA ARG A 918 7.21 5.38 -1.08
C ARG A 918 8.27 5.82 -2.10
N ALA A 919 7.85 6.57 -3.11
CA ALA A 919 8.74 7.08 -4.16
C ALA A 919 9.88 7.94 -3.58
N PHE A 920 9.59 8.76 -2.57
CA PHE A 920 10.60 9.55 -1.85
C PHE A 920 11.69 8.67 -1.24
N TYR A 921 11.34 7.61 -0.52
CA TYR A 921 12.34 6.72 0.11
C TYR A 921 13.05 5.81 -0.89
N GLU A 922 12.39 5.41 -1.98
CA GLU A 922 13.03 4.70 -3.10
C GLU A 922 14.08 5.59 -3.79
N MET A 923 13.80 6.90 -3.93
CA MET A 923 14.78 7.88 -4.40
C MET A 923 15.96 8.04 -3.43
N GLU A 924 15.71 8.12 -2.11
CA GLU A 924 16.80 8.18 -1.10
C GLU A 924 17.69 6.92 -1.14
N ASP A 925 17.12 5.72 -1.32
CA ASP A 925 17.86 4.47 -1.49
C ASP A 925 18.73 4.53 -2.76
N ALA A 926 18.13 4.92 -3.90
CA ALA A 926 18.86 5.06 -5.16
C ALA A 926 20.03 6.05 -5.06
N MET A 927 19.83 7.20 -4.40
CA MET A 927 20.90 8.19 -4.18
C MET A 927 22.00 7.66 -3.25
N SER A 928 21.62 6.94 -2.19
CA SER A 928 22.58 6.29 -1.28
C SER A 928 23.47 5.30 -2.02
N ARG A 929 22.89 4.49 -2.93
CA ARG A 929 23.65 3.54 -3.77
C ARG A 929 24.60 4.25 -4.72
N ARG A 930 24.17 5.35 -5.34
CA ARG A 930 25.04 6.18 -6.20
C ARG A 930 26.22 6.76 -5.43
N ASP A 931 26.00 7.20 -4.19
CA ASP A 931 27.07 7.70 -3.33
C ASP A 931 28.10 6.63 -3.01
N MET A 932 27.65 5.41 -2.71
CA MET A 932 28.55 4.27 -2.50
C MET A 932 29.41 3.94 -3.72
N LEU A 933 28.91 4.22 -4.93
CA LEU A 933 29.64 4.05 -6.18
C LEU A 933 30.56 5.24 -6.53
N GLY A 934 30.52 6.32 -5.75
CA GLY A 934 31.19 7.58 -6.08
C GLY A 934 30.61 8.26 -7.32
N LEU A 935 29.34 8.02 -7.62
CA LEU A 935 28.59 8.57 -8.75
C LEU A 935 27.71 9.77 -8.38
N THR A 936 27.74 10.18 -7.11
CA THR A 936 27.12 11.44 -6.65
C THR A 936 27.79 12.62 -7.35
N ASP A 937 26.98 13.56 -7.84
CA ASP A 937 27.50 14.80 -8.40
C ASP A 937 28.27 15.58 -7.32
N PRO A 938 29.54 15.94 -7.54
CA PRO A 938 30.34 16.62 -6.53
C PRO A 938 29.97 18.09 -6.33
N ARG A 939 29.13 18.68 -7.19
CA ARG A 939 28.69 20.07 -7.11
C ARG A 939 27.71 20.24 -5.95
N GLU A 940 27.79 21.38 -5.28
CA GLU A 940 27.01 21.68 -4.09
C GLU A 940 25.76 22.48 -4.42
N LEU A 941 24.63 22.08 -3.83
CA LEU A 941 23.39 22.84 -3.82
C LEU A 941 22.95 23.07 -2.37
N THR A 942 22.24 24.19 -2.15
CA THR A 942 21.94 24.69 -0.81
C THR A 942 20.45 24.92 -0.66
N ILE A 943 19.87 24.42 0.45
CA ILE A 943 18.54 24.83 0.92
C ILE A 943 18.74 25.84 2.04
N THR A 944 18.10 27.00 1.92
CA THR A 944 18.03 28.05 2.93
C THR A 944 16.58 28.30 3.30
N TYR A 945 16.28 28.19 4.59
CA TYR A 945 14.98 28.55 5.16
C TYR A 945 14.98 30.01 5.61
N LEU A 946 13.99 30.78 5.17
CA LEU A 946 13.82 32.19 5.51
C LEU A 946 12.55 32.40 6.32
N ASP A 947 12.65 33.15 7.41
CA ASP A 947 11.49 33.54 8.23
C ASP A 947 10.53 34.50 7.47
N ASP A 948 9.42 34.87 8.12
CA ASP A 948 8.41 35.77 7.55
C ASP A 948 8.91 37.21 7.31
N PHE A 949 10.10 37.57 7.81
CA PHE A 949 10.80 38.82 7.56
C PHE A 949 11.88 38.70 6.47
N GLY A 950 12.11 37.50 5.94
CA GLY A 950 13.13 37.20 4.94
C GLY A 950 14.55 37.08 5.52
N LEU A 951 14.69 36.82 6.82
CA LEU A 951 15.96 36.53 7.48
C LEU A 951 16.25 35.02 7.44
N GLU A 952 17.53 34.66 7.29
CA GLU A 952 17.97 33.26 7.32
C GLU A 952 17.79 32.66 8.71
N ASP A 953 17.05 31.56 8.78
CA ASP A 953 16.81 30.77 9.98
C ASP A 953 17.73 29.52 9.99
N GLU A 954 17.66 28.74 8.91
CA GLU A 954 18.44 27.50 8.75
C GLU A 954 19.02 27.38 7.34
N THR A 955 20.20 26.76 7.20
CA THR A 955 20.83 26.51 5.90
C THR A 955 21.57 25.18 5.91
N VAL A 956 21.31 24.35 4.90
CA VAL A 956 21.96 23.07 4.69
C VAL A 956 22.50 23.00 3.27
N THR A 957 23.71 22.50 3.11
CA THR A 957 24.36 22.30 1.80
C THR A 957 24.73 20.84 1.65
N GLY A 958 24.48 20.28 0.46
CA GLY A 958 24.79 18.90 0.11
C GLY A 958 25.41 18.80 -1.28
N LYS A 959 25.98 17.65 -1.60
CA LYS A 959 26.58 17.37 -2.91
C LYS A 959 25.64 16.51 -3.73
N GLY A 960 25.19 17.02 -4.87
CA GLY A 960 24.23 16.32 -5.73
C GLY A 960 22.82 16.19 -5.14
N LEU A 961 22.68 15.87 -3.85
CA LEU A 961 21.45 15.84 -3.05
C LEU A 961 21.70 16.63 -1.76
N VAL A 962 20.71 17.41 -1.34
CA VAL A 962 20.65 18.07 -0.04
C VAL A 962 19.32 17.78 0.62
N ARG A 963 19.36 17.50 1.93
CA ARG A 963 18.19 17.22 2.76
C ARG A 963 18.21 18.11 4.00
N MET A 964 17.10 18.78 4.26
CA MET A 964 16.86 19.58 5.46
C MET A 964 15.72 18.94 6.26
N ASN A 965 15.99 18.48 7.47
CA ASN A 965 15.00 17.97 8.40
C ASN A 965 14.64 19.08 9.39
N ARG A 966 13.41 19.59 9.38
CA ARG A 966 13.01 20.66 10.30
C ARG A 966 12.28 20.09 11.51
N GLU A 967 12.56 20.65 12.69
CA GLU A 967 11.79 20.36 13.91
C GLU A 967 10.51 21.21 14.04
N GLN A 968 10.30 22.21 13.17
CA GLN A 968 9.16 23.12 13.23
C GLN A 968 8.32 23.03 11.96
N PRO A 969 6.98 23.22 12.06
CA PRO A 969 6.11 23.26 10.88
C PRO A 969 6.40 24.47 9.99
N PHE A 970 5.77 24.49 8.81
CA PHE A 970 5.76 25.66 7.95
C PHE A 970 4.77 26.72 8.48
N TYR A 971 5.21 27.98 8.57
CA TYR A 971 4.37 29.13 8.90
C TYR A 971 4.13 30.02 7.67
N LEU A 972 2.95 30.65 7.62
CA LEU A 972 2.58 31.57 6.56
C LEU A 972 3.56 32.74 6.47
N GLY A 973 4.05 33.02 5.26
CA GLY A 973 4.98 34.11 4.98
C GLY A 973 6.44 33.67 4.87
N GLU A 974 6.79 32.52 5.43
CA GLU A 974 8.14 31.93 5.35
C GLU A 974 8.46 31.51 3.91
N THR A 975 9.75 31.40 3.59
CA THR A 975 10.23 31.11 2.23
C THR A 975 11.32 30.05 2.25
N ILE A 976 11.21 29.07 1.36
CA ILE A 976 12.25 28.07 1.09
C ILE A 976 13.01 28.55 -0.13
N ARG A 977 14.31 28.75 0.01
CA ARG A 977 15.20 29.09 -1.10
C ARG A 977 16.11 27.92 -1.42
N VAL A 978 16.17 27.53 -2.69
CA VAL A 978 17.18 26.59 -3.19
C VAL A 978 18.14 27.34 -4.10
N THR A 979 19.44 27.20 -3.83
CA THR A 979 20.51 27.78 -4.66
C THR A 979 21.28 26.67 -5.34
N LEU A 980 21.33 26.71 -6.67
CA LEU A 980 22.00 25.73 -7.52
C LEU A 980 23.47 26.09 -7.73
N PRO A 981 24.32 25.11 -8.11
CA PRO A 981 25.68 25.37 -8.58
C PRO A 981 25.69 26.34 -9.77
N GLU A 982 26.77 27.09 -9.93
CA GLU A 982 26.93 28.02 -11.06
C GLU A 982 26.76 27.30 -12.41
N GLY A 983 25.85 27.84 -13.25
CA GLY A 983 25.54 27.30 -14.58
C GLY A 983 24.56 26.14 -14.60
N GLU A 984 24.04 25.71 -13.45
CA GLU A 984 22.99 24.71 -13.35
C GLU A 984 21.61 25.37 -13.25
N HIS A 985 20.64 24.78 -13.94
CA HIS A 985 19.29 25.34 -14.07
C HIS A 985 18.19 24.33 -13.78
N TYR A 986 18.50 23.03 -13.80
CA TYR A 986 17.55 21.96 -13.48
C TYR A 986 17.88 21.34 -12.14
N PHE A 987 16.83 21.10 -11.37
CA PHE A 987 16.93 20.31 -10.15
C PHE A 987 15.57 19.68 -9.85
N PHE A 988 15.60 18.57 -9.13
CA PHE A 988 14.40 18.03 -8.52
C PHE A 988 14.19 18.68 -7.16
N PHE A 989 12.95 19.03 -6.87
CA PHE A 989 12.53 19.58 -5.60
C PHE A 989 11.43 18.74 -4.99
N ASN A 990 11.53 18.52 -3.69
CA ASN A 990 10.48 17.95 -2.88
C ASN A 990 10.44 18.65 -1.53
N MET A 991 9.27 19.14 -1.14
CA MET A 991 9.14 19.92 0.09
C MET A 991 8.68 19.08 1.30
N ASP A 992 8.09 17.92 1.05
CA ASP A 992 7.68 16.93 2.04
C ASP A 992 7.55 15.56 1.36
N SER A 993 7.93 14.49 2.05
CA SER A 993 7.88 13.12 1.52
C SER A 993 6.52 12.69 0.94
N ARG A 994 5.39 13.30 1.34
CA ARG A 994 4.05 12.94 0.81
C ARG A 994 3.65 13.73 -0.43
N LEU A 995 4.43 14.72 -0.82
CA LEU A 995 4.26 15.45 -2.07
C LEU A 995 5.07 14.76 -3.17
N GLU A 996 4.63 14.91 -4.42
CA GLU A 996 5.38 14.41 -5.56
C GLU A 996 6.67 15.24 -5.75
N GLU A 997 7.78 14.57 -6.07
CA GLU A 997 9.02 15.25 -6.46
C GLU A 997 8.86 15.78 -7.89
N ALA A 998 9.24 17.04 -8.14
CA ALA A 998 9.09 17.66 -9.45
C ALA A 998 10.44 18.14 -10.00
N LEU A 999 10.63 17.97 -11.31
CA LEU A 999 11.78 18.55 -12.03
C LEU A 999 11.49 20.02 -12.32
N ILE A 1000 12.22 20.91 -11.64
CA ILE A 1000 12.06 22.35 -11.75
C ILE A 1000 13.19 22.94 -12.59
N TYR A 1001 12.82 23.83 -13.50
CA TYR A 1001 13.74 24.69 -14.23
C TYR A 1001 13.73 26.10 -13.63
N CYS A 1002 14.90 26.62 -13.23
CA CYS A 1002 15.06 28.01 -12.80
C CYS A 1002 16.18 28.72 -13.61
N PRO A 1003 15.84 29.72 -14.44
CA PRO A 1003 16.82 30.40 -15.32
C PRO A 1003 17.99 31.06 -14.58
N ASP A 1004 17.77 31.53 -13.35
CA ASP A 1004 18.77 32.27 -12.58
C ASP A 1004 19.56 31.40 -11.59
N GLY A 1005 19.30 30.08 -11.56
CA GLY A 1005 19.95 29.16 -10.61
C GLY A 1005 19.46 29.30 -9.16
N VAL A 1006 18.39 30.08 -8.93
CA VAL A 1006 17.75 30.28 -7.62
C VAL A 1006 16.26 30.01 -7.72
N PHE A 1007 15.76 29.15 -6.84
CA PHE A 1007 14.35 28.87 -6.66
C PHE A 1007 13.89 29.42 -5.31
N GLU A 1008 12.73 30.09 -5.27
CA GLU A 1008 12.10 30.53 -4.02
C GLU A 1008 10.63 30.10 -3.99
N TYR A 1009 10.27 29.38 -2.93
CA TYR A 1009 8.90 28.98 -2.67
C TYR A 1009 8.38 29.62 -1.39
N LYS A 1010 7.35 30.46 -1.52
CA LYS A 1010 6.74 31.18 -0.39
C LYS A 1010 5.53 30.44 0.13
N ILE A 1011 5.53 30.12 1.43
CA ILE A 1011 4.39 29.54 2.12
C ILE A 1011 3.28 30.59 2.20
N SER A 1012 2.14 30.35 1.54
CA SER A 1012 1.06 31.34 1.40
C SER A 1012 -0.30 30.74 1.72
N ALA A 1013 -1.33 31.58 1.85
CA ALA A 1013 -2.70 31.09 2.07
C ALA A 1013 -3.17 30.20 0.91
N GLU A 1014 -2.65 30.42 -0.29
CA GLU A 1014 -3.02 29.64 -1.48
C GLU A 1014 -2.55 28.17 -1.37
N THR A 1015 -1.49 27.89 -0.59
CA THR A 1015 -0.96 26.53 -0.39
C THR A 1015 -1.70 25.77 0.71
N GLN A 1016 -2.60 26.43 1.46
CA GLN A 1016 -3.38 25.81 2.52
C GLN A 1016 -4.58 24.99 2.00
N ASN A 1017 -5.06 25.27 0.80
CA ASN A 1017 -6.26 24.63 0.25
C ASN A 1017 -5.95 23.48 -0.71
N THR A 1018 -4.73 23.41 -1.23
CA THR A 1018 -4.36 22.50 -2.32
C THR A 1018 -3.33 21.44 -1.91
N TRP A 1019 -2.97 21.37 -0.62
CA TRP A 1019 -1.98 20.43 -0.11
C TRP A 1019 -2.54 19.43 0.90
N PRO A 1020 -1.98 18.20 0.94
CA PRO A 1020 -2.30 17.20 1.95
C PRO A 1020 -2.06 17.68 3.39
N ILE A 1021 -1.10 18.58 3.57
CA ILE A 1021 -0.58 19.03 4.87
C ILE A 1021 -1.56 19.94 5.64
N THR A 1022 -2.50 20.57 4.94
CA THR A 1022 -3.26 21.73 5.44
C THR A 1022 -4.78 21.54 5.35
N ALA A 1023 -5.25 20.61 4.52
CA ALA A 1023 -6.68 20.36 4.29
C ALA A 1023 -7.43 19.65 5.44
N ASN A 1024 -6.77 19.35 6.56
CA ASN A 1024 -7.38 18.73 7.72
C ASN A 1024 -7.38 19.70 8.92
N THR A 1025 -8.51 20.39 9.13
CA THR A 1025 -8.67 21.33 10.25
C THR A 1025 -8.64 20.66 11.63
N ASP A 1026 -8.79 19.33 11.70
CA ASP A 1026 -8.69 18.56 12.95
C ASP A 1026 -7.29 17.94 13.19
N SER A 1027 -6.40 17.90 12.19
CA SER A 1027 -5.10 17.22 12.27
C SER A 1027 -3.85 18.08 12.08
N LEU A 1028 -3.92 19.41 12.28
CA LEU A 1028 -2.74 20.30 12.43
C LEU A 1028 -1.66 19.80 13.43
N ARG A 1029 -1.91 18.72 14.16
CA ARG A 1029 -0.97 18.04 15.08
C ARG A 1029 -0.02 17.04 14.39
N GLN A 1030 -0.29 16.58 13.16
CA GLN A 1030 0.49 15.52 12.45
C GLN A 1030 1.59 16.04 11.51
N TYR A 1031 1.80 17.36 11.41
CA TYR A 1031 2.63 17.97 10.36
C TYR A 1031 3.80 18.79 10.91
N GLN A 1032 4.39 18.35 12.02
CA GLN A 1032 5.32 19.18 12.81
C GLN A 1032 6.73 19.24 12.23
N HIS A 1033 7.16 18.28 11.40
CA HIS A 1033 8.56 18.12 10.99
C HIS A 1033 8.75 17.85 9.49
N PRO A 1034 8.65 18.86 8.61
CA PRO A 1034 8.81 18.66 7.18
C PRO A 1034 10.25 18.26 6.80
N VAL A 1035 10.35 17.40 5.79
CA VAL A 1035 11.62 17.00 5.17
C VAL A 1035 11.68 17.60 3.77
N ILE A 1036 12.56 18.58 3.60
CA ILE A 1036 12.78 19.25 2.31
C ILE A 1036 14.01 18.61 1.67
N THR A 1037 13.89 18.25 0.39
CA THR A 1037 15.01 17.77 -0.41
C THR A 1037 15.10 18.54 -1.72
N ALA A 1038 16.33 18.71 -2.17
CA ALA A 1038 16.64 19.18 -3.50
C ALA A 1038 17.79 18.33 -4.03
N ARG A 1039 17.75 17.95 -5.31
CA ARG A 1039 18.85 17.23 -5.95
C ARG A 1039 19.05 17.64 -7.39
N LEU A 1040 20.29 17.56 -7.84
CA LEU A 1040 20.64 17.78 -9.24
C LEU A 1040 20.07 16.64 -10.09
N ALA A 1041 19.48 16.99 -11.22
CA ALA A 1041 19.05 16.00 -12.20
C ALA A 1041 20.28 15.40 -12.89
N THR A 1042 20.30 14.07 -13.04
CA THR A 1042 21.33 13.40 -13.83
C THR A 1042 21.10 13.60 -15.32
N GLU A 1043 22.17 13.47 -16.13
CA GLU A 1043 22.03 13.55 -17.59
C GLU A 1043 21.06 12.52 -18.17
N GLU A 1044 20.98 11.34 -17.56
CA GLU A 1044 20.06 10.27 -17.95
C GLU A 1044 18.61 10.67 -17.66
N GLU A 1045 18.34 11.16 -16.46
CA GLU A 1045 17.01 11.66 -16.08
C GLU A 1045 16.52 12.76 -17.02
N LEU A 1046 17.40 13.67 -17.45
CA LEU A 1046 17.07 14.73 -18.41
C LEU A 1046 16.87 14.22 -19.85
N LYS A 1047 17.26 12.99 -20.17
CA LYS A 1047 17.07 12.36 -21.49
C LYS A 1047 15.95 11.32 -21.50
N THR A 1048 15.40 10.99 -20.33
CA THR A 1048 14.26 10.08 -20.19
C THR A 1048 12.95 10.84 -20.29
N GLU A 1049 12.04 10.33 -21.11
CA GLU A 1049 10.70 10.88 -21.27
C GLU A 1049 9.94 10.92 -19.93
N ARG A 1050 9.30 12.05 -19.65
CA ARG A 1050 8.56 12.30 -18.40
C ARG A 1050 7.47 13.34 -18.61
N ASN A 1051 6.55 13.45 -17.67
CA ASN A 1051 5.64 14.61 -17.60
C ASN A 1051 6.46 15.87 -17.24
N LEU A 1052 6.66 16.76 -18.23
CA LEU A 1052 7.35 18.04 -18.09
C LEU A 1052 6.43 19.18 -17.67
N ALA A 1053 5.12 18.95 -17.55
CA ALA A 1053 4.18 19.92 -17.01
C ALA A 1053 4.12 19.85 -15.48
N LEU A 1054 4.48 18.72 -14.85
CA LEU A 1054 4.40 18.51 -13.40
C LEU A 1054 5.19 19.57 -12.61
N ASN A 1055 4.48 20.41 -11.86
CA ASN A 1055 5.01 21.33 -10.87
C ASN A 1055 4.00 21.61 -9.73
N PRO A 1056 4.00 20.79 -8.67
CA PRO A 1056 3.21 21.03 -7.45
C PRO A 1056 3.61 22.29 -6.68
N TYR A 1057 4.72 22.93 -7.08
CA TYR A 1057 5.34 24.09 -6.44
C TYR A 1057 5.20 25.37 -7.28
N ASP A 1058 4.30 25.36 -8.27
CA ASP A 1058 3.95 26.55 -9.05
C ASP A 1058 3.16 27.56 -8.20
N LEU A 1059 3.34 28.85 -8.49
CA LEU A 1059 2.72 29.96 -7.78
C LEU A 1059 1.87 30.79 -8.74
N THR A 1060 0.72 31.28 -8.27
CA THR A 1060 -0.15 32.15 -9.10
C THR A 1060 0.55 33.45 -9.50
N ASN A 1061 1.47 33.93 -8.66
CA ASN A 1061 2.24 35.15 -8.86
C ASN A 1061 3.69 34.92 -8.45
N PRO A 1062 4.52 34.24 -9.26
CA PRO A 1062 5.92 34.05 -8.96
C PRO A 1062 6.65 35.40 -9.03
N SER A 1063 7.69 35.58 -8.22
CA SER A 1063 8.49 36.81 -8.29
C SER A 1063 9.37 36.79 -9.53
N ALA A 1064 9.57 37.95 -10.18
CA ALA A 1064 10.33 38.03 -11.43
C ALA A 1064 11.81 37.60 -11.31
N ASN A 1065 12.37 37.55 -10.10
CA ASN A 1065 13.76 37.14 -9.83
C ASN A 1065 13.87 35.71 -9.26
N ALA A 1066 12.76 34.97 -9.22
CA ALA A 1066 12.69 33.58 -8.74
C ALA A 1066 11.63 32.79 -9.54
N ALA A 1067 11.55 33.03 -10.84
CA ALA A 1067 10.64 32.34 -11.73
C ALA A 1067 11.03 30.85 -11.81
N SER A 1068 10.08 29.97 -11.48
CA SER A 1068 10.20 28.52 -11.61
C SER A 1068 9.28 28.02 -12.71
N TYR A 1069 9.74 27.00 -13.42
CA TYR A 1069 9.00 26.39 -14.51
C TYR A 1069 8.95 24.87 -14.35
N PRO A 1070 7.90 24.21 -14.87
CA PRO A 1070 6.80 24.78 -15.67
C PRO A 1070 5.84 25.67 -14.86
N HIS A 1071 5.24 26.68 -15.51
CA HIS A 1071 4.28 27.61 -14.92
C HIS A 1071 2.95 27.57 -15.69
N ALA A 1072 1.83 27.43 -14.99
CA ALA A 1072 0.51 27.43 -15.60
C ALA A 1072 -0.20 28.78 -15.45
N SER A 1073 -0.82 29.23 -16.53
CA SER A 1073 -1.63 30.45 -16.55
C SER A 1073 -2.87 30.27 -17.42
N ALA A 1074 -3.90 31.09 -17.18
CA ALA A 1074 -5.13 31.03 -17.94
C ALA A 1074 -5.73 32.42 -18.17
N SER A 1075 -6.59 32.52 -19.19
CA SER A 1075 -7.35 33.75 -19.48
C SER A 1075 -8.27 34.17 -18.33
N ASN A 1076 -8.74 33.18 -17.58
CA ASN A 1076 -9.68 33.33 -16.50
C ASN A 1076 -9.50 32.16 -15.52
N CYS A 1077 -9.61 32.47 -14.24
CA CYS A 1077 -9.76 31.51 -13.15
C CYS A 1077 -10.98 31.96 -12.34
N TYR A 1078 -11.75 31.01 -11.83
CA TYR A 1078 -12.99 31.29 -11.09
C TYR A 1078 -12.82 32.39 -10.05
N ASN A 1079 -13.76 33.34 -10.04
CA ASN A 1079 -13.75 34.50 -9.14
C ASN A 1079 -12.43 35.29 -9.18
N ASN A 1080 -11.86 35.46 -10.39
CA ASN A 1080 -10.56 36.10 -10.64
C ASN A 1080 -9.40 35.47 -9.84
N GLY A 1081 -9.43 34.15 -9.61
CA GLY A 1081 -8.38 33.44 -8.90
C GLY A 1081 -8.33 33.68 -7.39
N VAL A 1082 -9.37 34.28 -6.80
CA VAL A 1082 -9.47 34.46 -5.34
C VAL A 1082 -9.59 33.11 -4.62
N GLN A 1083 -10.21 32.12 -5.28
CA GLN A 1083 -10.28 30.74 -4.79
C GLN A 1083 -9.10 29.95 -5.37
N SER A 1084 -8.09 29.75 -4.54
CA SER A 1084 -6.82 29.14 -4.94
C SER A 1084 -6.95 27.70 -5.43
N GLU A 1085 -8.02 27.00 -5.04
CA GLU A 1085 -8.35 25.63 -5.46
C GLU A 1085 -8.80 25.52 -6.93
N PHE A 1086 -9.07 26.65 -7.61
CA PHE A 1086 -9.42 26.72 -9.04
C PHE A 1086 -8.36 27.40 -9.91
N ALA A 1087 -7.16 27.63 -9.37
CA ALA A 1087 -6.06 28.31 -10.06
C ALA A 1087 -5.44 27.43 -11.16
N ALA A 1088 -4.86 28.06 -12.19
CA ALA A 1088 -4.27 27.37 -13.33
C ALA A 1088 -3.19 26.34 -12.93
N ARG A 1089 -2.36 26.67 -11.93
CA ARG A 1089 -1.32 25.80 -11.37
C ARG A 1089 -1.82 24.44 -10.87
N ASN A 1090 -3.09 24.33 -10.47
CA ASN A 1090 -3.64 23.09 -9.93
C ASN A 1090 -3.95 22.07 -11.02
N ALA A 1091 -3.82 22.43 -12.30
CA ALA A 1091 -3.93 21.50 -13.41
C ALA A 1091 -2.56 20.99 -13.87
N ILE A 1092 -1.50 21.25 -13.11
CA ILE A 1092 -0.15 20.73 -13.36
C ILE A 1092 0.51 20.24 -12.06
N ASP A 1093 -0.27 19.96 -11.02
CA ASP A 1093 0.25 19.65 -9.69
C ASP A 1093 0.36 18.15 -9.41
N GLY A 1094 0.02 17.30 -10.39
CA GLY A 1094 0.13 15.84 -10.33
C GLY A 1094 -1.11 15.13 -9.77
N TYR A 1095 -2.12 15.87 -9.29
CA TYR A 1095 -3.31 15.29 -8.66
C TYR A 1095 -4.42 15.01 -9.67
N ARG A 1096 -4.77 13.73 -9.84
CA ARG A 1096 -5.69 13.27 -10.90
C ARG A 1096 -7.11 12.97 -10.44
N VAL A 1097 -7.45 13.23 -9.17
CA VAL A 1097 -8.79 12.92 -8.63
C VAL A 1097 -9.79 13.93 -9.20
N ASN A 1098 -10.61 13.48 -10.15
CA ASN A 1098 -11.42 14.39 -10.96
C ASN A 1098 -12.94 14.28 -10.76
N GLY A 1099 -13.43 13.32 -9.96
CA GLY A 1099 -14.87 13.12 -9.73
C GLY A 1099 -15.53 14.10 -8.75
N GLY A 1100 -14.96 15.29 -8.56
CA GLY A 1100 -15.46 16.31 -7.63
C GLY A 1100 -14.72 17.64 -7.81
N HIS A 1101 -15.09 18.65 -7.02
CA HIS A 1101 -14.44 19.97 -7.06
C HIS A 1101 -14.16 20.54 -5.66
N GLY A 1102 -13.16 21.40 -5.55
CA GLY A 1102 -12.85 22.14 -4.32
C GLY A 1102 -11.40 21.94 -3.88
N THR A 1103 -11.17 21.88 -2.58
CA THR A 1103 -9.83 21.72 -2.00
C THR A 1103 -9.26 20.33 -2.27
N TYR A 1104 -7.99 20.15 -1.89
CA TYR A 1104 -7.29 18.88 -1.93
C TYR A 1104 -8.12 17.65 -1.51
N PRO A 1105 -8.15 16.54 -2.28
CA PRO A 1105 -7.33 16.25 -3.47
C PRO A 1105 -8.01 16.52 -4.82
N VAL A 1106 -9.12 17.29 -4.85
CA VAL A 1106 -9.95 17.52 -6.05
C VAL A 1106 -9.82 18.94 -6.61
N GLN A 1107 -8.69 19.61 -6.32
CA GLN A 1107 -8.36 20.89 -6.93
C GLN A 1107 -8.21 20.76 -8.44
N SER A 1108 -8.42 21.85 -9.14
CA SER A 1108 -8.41 21.88 -10.61
C SER A 1108 -8.13 23.29 -11.10
N TRP A 1109 -7.93 23.47 -12.40
CA TRP A 1109 -8.16 24.76 -13.04
C TRP A 1109 -9.60 24.84 -13.54
N GLY A 1110 -10.33 25.89 -13.16
CA GLY A 1110 -11.68 26.15 -13.66
C GLY A 1110 -11.94 27.64 -13.92
N PRO A 1111 -12.46 28.04 -15.09
CA PRO A 1111 -12.91 29.39 -15.36
C PRO A 1111 -14.32 29.65 -14.79
N ASP A 1112 -14.72 30.92 -14.75
CA ASP A 1112 -16.10 31.34 -14.56
C ASP A 1112 -17.01 30.74 -15.67
N GLN A 1113 -18.30 30.55 -15.38
CA GLN A 1113 -19.26 30.06 -16.37
C GLN A 1113 -19.44 31.03 -17.55
N ASN A 1114 -19.88 30.49 -18.69
CA ASN A 1114 -20.27 31.24 -19.90
C ASN A 1114 -19.17 32.12 -20.50
N GLN A 1115 -17.90 31.75 -20.31
CA GLN A 1115 -16.78 32.42 -20.97
C GLN A 1115 -16.57 31.86 -22.38
N GLU A 1116 -16.13 32.72 -23.30
CA GLU A 1116 -15.74 32.35 -24.66
C GLU A 1116 -14.29 32.77 -24.90
N ASN A 1117 -13.61 32.10 -25.84
CA ASN A 1117 -12.19 32.33 -26.15
C ASN A 1117 -11.28 32.11 -24.93
N LEU A 1118 -11.60 31.08 -24.14
CA LEU A 1118 -10.78 30.66 -23.02
C LEU A 1118 -9.44 30.12 -23.52
N TRP A 1119 -8.39 30.40 -22.77
CA TRP A 1119 -7.09 29.77 -22.97
C TRP A 1119 -6.47 29.31 -21.66
N PHE A 1120 -5.73 28.21 -21.72
CA PHE A 1120 -4.89 27.66 -20.66
C PHE A 1120 -3.50 27.38 -21.23
N THR A 1121 -2.45 27.89 -20.58
CA THR A 1121 -1.07 27.77 -21.05
C THR A 1121 -0.21 27.10 -19.99
N VAL A 1122 0.61 26.13 -20.42
CA VAL A 1122 1.78 25.67 -19.67
C VAL A 1122 3.01 26.27 -20.33
N ASP A 1123 3.74 27.11 -19.60
CA ASP A 1123 5.03 27.67 -20.01
C ASP A 1123 6.15 26.83 -19.38
N PHE A 1124 7.04 26.27 -20.19
CA PHE A 1124 8.16 25.46 -19.71
C PHE A 1124 9.39 26.33 -19.38
N GLY A 1125 9.40 27.61 -19.75
CA GLY A 1125 10.53 28.53 -19.55
C GLY A 1125 11.79 28.23 -20.37
N HIS A 1126 11.81 27.09 -21.08
CA HIS A 1126 12.89 26.61 -21.92
C HIS A 1126 12.34 25.73 -23.05
N GLU A 1127 13.17 25.39 -24.05
CA GLU A 1127 12.75 24.48 -25.12
C GLU A 1127 12.64 23.04 -24.60
N VAL A 1128 11.48 22.41 -24.79
CA VAL A 1128 11.22 21.00 -24.54
C VAL A 1128 10.84 20.30 -25.84
N ASN A 1129 11.11 19.01 -25.96
CA ASN A 1129 10.64 18.17 -27.06
C ASN A 1129 9.55 17.23 -26.58
N LEU A 1130 8.30 17.50 -26.96
CA LEU A 1130 7.10 16.76 -26.51
C LEU A 1130 6.68 15.70 -27.52
N ASN A 1131 6.24 14.54 -27.03
CA ASN A 1131 5.73 13.43 -27.84
C ASN A 1131 4.22 13.24 -27.70
N ARG A 1132 3.65 13.52 -26.53
CA ARG A 1132 2.22 13.36 -26.25
C ARG A 1132 1.76 14.26 -25.12
N ILE A 1133 0.48 14.57 -25.11
CA ILE A 1133 -0.22 15.29 -24.04
C ILE A 1133 -1.29 14.37 -23.45
N VAL A 1134 -1.44 14.34 -22.14
CA VAL A 1134 -2.57 13.68 -21.48
C VAL A 1134 -3.39 14.74 -20.76
N LEU A 1135 -4.70 14.74 -21.01
CA LEU A 1135 -5.64 15.68 -20.40
C LEU A 1135 -6.62 14.92 -19.52
N THR A 1136 -6.69 15.29 -18.25
CA THR A 1136 -7.73 14.85 -17.33
C THR A 1136 -8.67 16.01 -17.05
N ILE A 1137 -9.91 15.91 -17.52
CA ILE A 1137 -10.96 16.89 -17.21
C ILE A 1137 -11.57 16.62 -15.85
N ARG A 1138 -12.16 17.64 -15.24
CA ARG A 1138 -13.02 17.45 -14.06
C ARG A 1138 -14.32 16.77 -14.50
N ALA A 1139 -14.61 15.64 -13.84
CA ALA A 1139 -15.65 14.70 -14.18
C ALA A 1139 -16.70 14.59 -13.07
N ASP A 1140 -17.01 15.71 -12.40
CA ASP A 1140 -18.12 15.81 -11.45
C ASP A 1140 -19.45 15.92 -12.22
N PHE A 1141 -19.81 14.87 -12.96
CA PHE A 1141 -20.99 14.88 -13.81
C PHE A 1141 -22.27 14.54 -13.02
N PRO A 1142 -23.38 15.26 -13.24
CA PRO A 1142 -23.63 16.29 -14.27
C PRO A 1142 -23.37 17.74 -13.85
N HIS A 1143 -22.83 17.99 -12.65
CA HIS A 1143 -22.50 19.35 -12.18
C HIS A 1143 -21.53 20.07 -13.14
N ASP A 1144 -20.57 19.34 -13.69
CA ASP A 1144 -19.65 19.79 -14.72
C ASP A 1144 -20.17 19.51 -16.13
N VAL A 1145 -19.69 20.32 -17.07
CA VAL A 1145 -19.88 20.20 -18.51
C VAL A 1145 -18.51 20.07 -19.17
N ASN A 1146 -18.48 19.65 -20.42
CA ASN A 1146 -17.22 19.42 -21.12
C ASN A 1146 -16.82 20.62 -22.00
N PHE A 1147 -15.52 20.73 -22.28
CA PHE A 1147 -15.02 21.43 -23.45
C PHE A 1147 -15.03 20.42 -24.60
N PRO A 1148 -15.94 20.45 -25.59
CA PRO A 1148 -16.03 19.39 -26.60
C PRO A 1148 -14.81 19.35 -27.53
N SER A 1149 -14.04 20.45 -27.60
CA SER A 1149 -12.83 20.56 -28.40
C SER A 1149 -11.95 21.70 -27.90
N ALA A 1150 -10.66 21.62 -28.20
CA ALA A 1150 -9.71 22.72 -28.05
C ALA A 1150 -8.74 22.76 -29.23
N VAL A 1151 -8.07 23.89 -29.41
CA VAL A 1151 -6.90 24.01 -30.29
C VAL A 1151 -5.65 24.01 -29.43
N LEU A 1152 -4.82 22.97 -29.55
CA LEU A 1152 -3.50 22.91 -28.94
C LEU A 1152 -2.51 23.69 -29.80
N GLU A 1153 -2.07 24.86 -29.34
CA GLU A 1153 -1.08 25.72 -29.99
C GLU A 1153 0.30 25.55 -29.32
N PHE A 1154 1.35 25.47 -30.13
CA PHE A 1154 2.74 25.46 -29.68
C PHE A 1154 3.38 26.85 -29.81
N SER A 1155 4.50 27.08 -29.11
CA SER A 1155 5.21 28.38 -29.07
C SER A 1155 5.62 28.96 -30.43
N ASP A 1156 5.76 28.14 -31.48
CA ASP A 1156 6.04 28.58 -32.85
C ASP A 1156 4.80 28.94 -33.67
N GLY A 1157 3.61 28.85 -33.06
CA GLY A 1157 2.31 29.15 -33.67
C GLY A 1157 1.71 28.01 -34.49
N THR A 1158 2.33 26.83 -34.53
CA THR A 1158 1.69 25.63 -35.10
C THR A 1158 0.59 25.11 -34.17
N THR A 1159 -0.41 24.45 -34.73
CA THR A 1159 -1.59 24.01 -33.98
C THR A 1159 -2.00 22.57 -34.31
N GLN A 1160 -2.67 21.94 -33.36
CA GLN A 1160 -3.35 20.65 -33.50
C GLN A 1160 -4.75 20.77 -32.90
N GLU A 1161 -5.78 20.38 -33.66
CA GLU A 1161 -7.14 20.30 -33.12
C GLU A 1161 -7.27 19.04 -32.27
N ILE A 1162 -7.87 19.16 -31.09
CA ILE A 1162 -8.16 18.01 -30.21
C ILE A 1162 -9.66 17.96 -29.91
N THR A 1163 -10.20 16.75 -29.94
CA THR A 1163 -11.57 16.46 -29.46
C THR A 1163 -11.43 15.93 -28.04
N ILE A 1164 -12.20 16.49 -27.12
CA ILE A 1164 -12.15 16.10 -25.72
C ILE A 1164 -13.49 15.41 -25.43
N GLU A 1165 -13.43 14.17 -24.99
CA GLU A 1165 -14.57 13.36 -24.62
C GLU A 1165 -15.05 13.69 -23.21
N CYS A 1166 -16.35 13.55 -22.98
CA CYS A 1166 -16.96 13.74 -21.66
C CYS A 1166 -16.79 12.46 -20.84
N THR A 1167 -15.58 12.24 -20.30
CA THR A 1167 -15.19 11.02 -19.58
C THR A 1167 -14.34 11.36 -18.36
N ALA A 1168 -14.40 10.51 -17.33
CA ALA A 1168 -13.51 10.59 -16.17
C ALA A 1168 -12.11 10.03 -16.44
N GLU A 1169 -11.93 9.27 -17.53
CA GLU A 1169 -10.63 8.70 -17.89
C GLU A 1169 -9.69 9.77 -18.48
N PRO A 1170 -8.38 9.71 -18.20
CA PRO A 1170 -7.39 10.54 -18.86
C PRO A 1170 -7.38 10.33 -20.39
N GLN A 1171 -7.25 11.42 -21.15
CA GLN A 1171 -7.32 11.41 -22.61
C GLN A 1171 -5.98 11.75 -23.23
N GLU A 1172 -5.44 10.86 -24.06
CA GLU A 1172 -4.12 11.02 -24.66
C GLU A 1172 -4.18 11.56 -26.09
N PHE A 1173 -3.34 12.55 -26.37
CA PHE A 1173 -3.16 13.18 -27.68
C PHE A 1173 -1.71 13.05 -28.14
N GLN A 1174 -1.51 12.26 -29.19
CA GLN A 1174 -0.19 12.02 -29.79
C GLN A 1174 0.27 13.24 -30.62
N ILE A 1175 1.57 13.52 -30.58
CA ILE A 1175 2.25 14.55 -31.37
C ILE A 1175 3.18 13.86 -32.37
N GLU A 1176 2.71 13.68 -33.60
CA GLU A 1176 3.46 12.94 -34.63
C GLU A 1176 4.85 13.54 -34.89
N GLY A 1177 5.90 12.72 -34.67
CA GLY A 1177 7.29 13.10 -34.91
C GLY A 1177 7.93 13.96 -33.82
N GLY A 1178 7.21 14.23 -32.73
CA GLY A 1178 7.65 15.08 -31.63
C GLY A 1178 7.62 16.58 -31.96
N LYS A 1179 7.59 17.42 -30.93
CA LYS A 1179 7.51 18.88 -31.07
C LYS A 1179 8.42 19.61 -30.10
N VAL A 1180 9.40 20.35 -30.65
CA VAL A 1180 10.17 21.33 -29.89
C VAL A 1180 9.32 22.58 -29.65
N THR A 1181 9.14 22.97 -28.39
CA THR A 1181 8.34 24.14 -27.99
C THR A 1181 8.78 24.68 -26.63
N THR A 1182 8.53 25.96 -26.34
CA THR A 1182 8.70 26.53 -24.99
C THR A 1182 7.40 26.63 -24.19
N SER A 1183 6.26 26.43 -24.85
CA SER A 1183 4.94 26.44 -24.21
C SER A 1183 3.93 25.62 -25.00
N ILE A 1184 2.86 25.20 -24.33
CA ILE A 1184 1.64 24.71 -24.96
C ILE A 1184 0.46 25.54 -24.49
N THR A 1185 -0.45 25.88 -25.40
CA THR A 1185 -1.68 26.60 -25.05
C THR A 1185 -2.89 25.91 -25.65
N PHE A 1186 -3.83 25.52 -24.79
CA PHE A 1186 -5.18 25.15 -25.20
C PHE A 1186 -5.96 26.45 -25.44
N LYS A 1187 -6.44 26.67 -26.66
CA LYS A 1187 -7.21 27.87 -27.06
C LYS A 1187 -8.54 27.48 -27.68
N ASP A 1188 -9.35 28.51 -27.93
CA ASP A 1188 -10.67 28.40 -28.57
C ASP A 1188 -11.61 27.43 -27.84
N MET A 1189 -11.40 27.28 -26.53
CA MET A 1189 -12.24 26.45 -25.67
C MET A 1189 -13.55 27.17 -25.38
N LYS A 1190 -14.64 26.39 -25.48
CA LYS A 1190 -16.01 26.81 -25.18
C LYS A 1190 -16.76 25.64 -24.57
N THR A 1191 -17.60 25.87 -23.57
CA THR A 1191 -18.44 24.81 -22.99
C THR A 1191 -19.57 24.40 -23.94
N ASP A 1192 -19.93 23.13 -23.94
CA ASP A 1192 -21.03 22.60 -24.76
C ASP A 1192 -22.43 23.11 -24.32
N SER A 1193 -22.54 23.52 -23.05
CA SER A 1193 -23.77 23.96 -22.38
C SER A 1193 -23.47 24.92 -21.23
N THR A 1194 -24.51 25.39 -20.53
CA THR A 1194 -24.37 26.25 -19.35
C THR A 1194 -23.96 25.43 -18.14
N GLY A 1195 -22.66 25.41 -17.82
CA GLY A 1195 -22.11 24.71 -16.66
C GLY A 1195 -20.65 25.03 -16.44
N TRP A 1196 -20.00 24.29 -15.54
CA TRP A 1196 -18.59 24.43 -15.21
C TRP A 1196 -17.76 23.43 -16.01
N ALA A 1197 -16.68 23.86 -16.66
CA ALA A 1197 -15.73 22.95 -17.28
C ALA A 1197 -14.34 23.24 -16.70
N ALA A 1198 -13.56 22.21 -16.42
CA ALA A 1198 -12.30 22.37 -15.72
C ALA A 1198 -11.29 21.30 -16.17
N PHE A 1199 -10.01 21.62 -16.06
CA PHE A 1199 -8.93 20.65 -16.17
C PHE A 1199 -8.49 20.27 -14.76
N THR A 1200 -8.56 18.99 -14.44
CA THR A 1200 -7.98 18.45 -13.22
C THR A 1200 -6.48 18.31 -13.39
N GLU A 1201 -6.00 17.80 -14.52
CA GLU A 1201 -4.56 17.64 -14.77
C GLU A 1201 -4.24 17.74 -16.27
N VAL A 1202 -3.11 18.36 -16.58
CA VAL A 1202 -2.52 18.49 -17.91
C VAL A 1202 -1.09 17.97 -17.84
N GLU A 1203 -0.85 16.82 -18.47
CA GLU A 1203 0.47 16.19 -18.50
C GLU A 1203 1.09 16.37 -19.89
N ALA A 1204 2.36 16.77 -19.95
CA ALA A 1204 3.09 16.97 -21.20
C ALA A 1204 4.31 16.07 -21.24
N PHE A 1205 4.22 14.94 -21.94
CA PHE A 1205 5.29 13.95 -21.96
C PHE A 1205 6.35 14.27 -23.02
N GLY A 1206 7.61 14.31 -22.59
CA GLY A 1206 8.74 14.61 -23.46
C GLY A 1206 10.07 14.69 -22.71
N VAL A 1207 11.06 15.33 -23.33
CA VAL A 1207 12.39 15.58 -22.75
C VAL A 1207 12.79 17.06 -22.87
N PRO A 1208 13.52 17.64 -21.91
CA PRO A 1208 14.15 18.95 -22.07
C PRO A 1208 15.11 18.99 -23.26
N VAL A 1209 15.17 20.11 -24.00
CA VAL A 1209 16.22 20.37 -24.99
C VAL A 1209 17.42 20.97 -24.28
N LEU A 1210 18.46 20.17 -24.10
CA LEU A 1210 19.68 20.58 -23.41
C LEU A 1210 20.58 21.42 -24.34
N GLY A 1211 21.06 22.56 -23.85
CA GLY A 1211 21.87 23.56 -24.57
C GLY A 1211 23.38 23.38 -24.48
#